data_AF-M1V771-F1
#
_entry.id   AF-M1V771-F1
#
_cell.length_a   1.000
_cell.length_b   1.000
_cell.length_c   1.000
_cell.angle_alpha   90.00
_cell.angle_beta   90.00
_cell.angle_gamma   90.00
#
_symmetry.space_group_name_H-M   'P 1'
#
loop_
_entity.id
_entity.type
_entity.pdbx_description
1 polymer ?
#
loop_
_entity_poly.entity_id
_entity_poly.type
_entity_poly.pdbx_seq_one_letter_code
_entity_poly.pdbx_strand_id
1 'polypeptide(L)'
;MMFVTYAKPLVGARRGLAPTGSAAPGVYPLTEVLLRDRLRRQRQCRTARRNIIANLSSEQSRKKHTVVPITTRKHIEEAIRDGTLDQLKLNPYELPKLNSDYLRHPLMEELGNDQIFISDDCIGLIKFHGGYLQDNRDQRVRGELKKYQFMLRLKMPAGECPPSLYTTLDDISETYGNKTLRLTTRSSFQIHGIHKSNLKTVVQSIVRAGGGLYGASGDCSRNVIAPPAPFVDAAYAQARHVARMVAELFAIQSHAFADLWLDGELAASIEYWKKELDMDEVRRLMTEDNGRGQVLQDSVEPLYGKLYLPRKFKVGVTVPGDNSIDIYTHDIGIVVFCDAQGQLEGANILVGGGMGRTHNKEETFARAADPLGYVPAAALYDTLKAILAAQRDHGNRAVRTNARMKYLVHRLGIDRFRELVKSYMVGGGSALESIRSMPPWTFQDYLGWREQGDGRWFFGLYVQNGRIKDELKKALRALTDRFNFPLVCTPQQNLLITQVPATARPDVETLLASFGVETAASALDPLMRDAMACPALPLCPPAITEAERVMPRYVQRVRELLSKVGISPHASFVMRMTGCPNGCTRPYMAELGFVGSGPNCTYQVWLGGSPMQTRLAWPYIDRVTDDQVERVLEPVFVFWKSAREPDESFGDFCDRVGKAQLEAYAQRYWDGVPAAPVS
;
A
#
# COMPACT_ATOMS: atom_id res chain seq x y z
N MET A 1 -23.67 -41.87 -44.56
CA MET A 1 -24.49 -42.84 -45.33
C MET A 1 -24.47 -42.36 -46.78
N MET A 2 -24.00 -43.19 -47.73
CA MET A 2 -23.75 -42.86 -49.17
C MET A 2 -22.65 -41.76 -49.37
N PHE A 3 -21.55 -41.95 -50.12
CA PHE A 3 -21.34 -42.39 -51.52
C PHE A 3 -22.12 -41.51 -52.52
N VAL A 4 -21.56 -41.05 -53.66
CA VAL A 4 -21.24 -41.85 -54.86
C VAL A 4 -20.42 -40.97 -55.84
N THR A 5 -19.19 -41.41 -56.19
CA THR A 5 -18.49 -41.47 -57.52
C THR A 5 -18.76 -40.44 -58.65
N TYR A 6 -18.05 -40.31 -59.79
CA TYR A 6 -17.12 -41.11 -60.65
C TYR A 6 -15.99 -40.17 -61.19
N ALA A 7 -14.95 -40.52 -61.98
CA ALA A 7 -14.73 -41.64 -62.89
C ALA A 7 -13.23 -42.06 -63.04
N LYS A 8 -13.01 -43.09 -63.86
CA LYS A 8 -11.78 -43.88 -64.19
C LYS A 8 -11.55 -43.80 -65.73
N PRO A 9 -10.70 -44.60 -66.43
CA PRO A 9 -9.35 -45.16 -66.17
C PRO A 9 -8.41 -45.18 -67.44
N LEU A 10 -7.31 -45.99 -67.36
CA LEU A 10 -6.49 -46.62 -68.44
C LEU A 10 -5.26 -45.82 -68.95
N VAL A 11 -3.98 -46.25 -68.76
CA VAL A 11 -3.22 -47.50 -69.06
C VAL A 11 -2.62 -47.50 -70.49
N GLY A 12 -1.31 -47.74 -70.71
CA GLY A 12 -0.17 -47.96 -69.80
C GLY A 12 1.05 -48.61 -70.51
N ALA A 13 2.05 -49.09 -69.72
CA ALA A 13 3.15 -50.01 -70.10
C ALA A 13 4.32 -49.43 -70.99
N ARG A 14 5.61 -49.85 -70.87
CA ARG A 14 6.29 -50.87 -70.01
C ARG A 14 7.84 -50.76 -70.06
N ARG A 15 8.50 -51.53 -69.15
CA ARG A 15 9.93 -51.96 -69.06
C ARG A 15 10.85 -51.07 -68.19
N GLY A 16 11.54 -51.59 -67.16
CA GLY A 16 11.44 -52.95 -66.58
C GLY A 16 12.40 -53.27 -65.42
N LEU A 17 12.22 -54.49 -64.87
CA LEU A 17 13.09 -55.25 -63.94
C LEU A 17 13.18 -54.84 -62.45
N ALA A 18 13.28 -55.88 -61.61
CA ALA A 18 13.36 -55.97 -60.15
C ALA A 18 14.34 -57.14 -59.81
N PRO A 19 14.62 -57.59 -58.56
CA PRO A 19 14.02 -57.21 -57.26
C PRO A 19 15.01 -57.09 -56.04
N THR A 20 14.46 -56.72 -54.86
CA THR A 20 14.91 -57.01 -53.45
C THR A 20 16.38 -56.76 -53.02
N GLY A 21 16.73 -56.11 -51.90
CA GLY A 21 16.01 -55.55 -50.73
C GLY A 21 17.00 -55.43 -49.54
N SER A 22 16.72 -54.82 -48.37
CA SER A 22 15.65 -53.88 -47.95
C SER A 22 15.85 -53.43 -46.48
N ALA A 23 16.11 -52.13 -46.19
CA ALA A 23 16.07 -51.55 -44.84
C ALA A 23 15.72 -50.02 -44.87
N ALA A 24 14.97 -49.57 -43.86
CA ALA A 24 14.12 -48.37 -43.81
C ALA A 24 14.75 -46.95 -43.94
N PRO A 25 13.95 -45.96 -44.40
CA PRO A 25 13.92 -44.58 -43.91
C PRO A 25 12.56 -44.26 -43.21
N GLY A 26 12.37 -43.20 -42.42
CA GLY A 26 13.22 -42.07 -42.09
C GLY A 26 12.35 -40.82 -41.86
N VAL A 27 12.12 -40.43 -40.60
CA VAL A 27 11.21 -39.31 -40.23
C VAL A 27 12.00 -37.99 -40.16
N TYR A 28 11.46 -36.92 -40.77
CA TYR A 28 11.98 -35.55 -40.63
C TYR A 28 11.03 -34.67 -39.77
N PRO A 29 11.53 -33.85 -38.82
CA PRO A 29 10.69 -33.20 -37.81
C PRO A 29 10.26 -31.74 -38.10
N LEU A 30 9.09 -31.39 -37.57
CA LEU A 30 8.37 -30.11 -37.69
C LEU A 30 8.96 -28.93 -36.85
N THR A 31 10.28 -28.78 -36.74
CA THR A 31 10.89 -27.88 -35.73
C THR A 31 11.29 -26.48 -36.21
N GLU A 32 11.48 -26.22 -37.51
CA GLU A 32 12.03 -24.92 -37.96
C GLU A 32 10.99 -23.79 -38.05
N VAL A 33 9.73 -24.11 -38.41
CA VAL A 33 8.68 -23.10 -38.64
C VAL A 33 8.24 -22.43 -37.32
N LEU A 34 8.13 -23.21 -36.24
CA LEU A 34 7.75 -22.71 -34.91
C LEU A 34 8.83 -21.80 -34.30
N LEU A 35 10.11 -22.06 -34.59
CA LEU A 35 11.22 -21.25 -34.07
C LEU A 35 11.26 -19.85 -34.70
N ARG A 36 11.03 -19.77 -36.02
CA ARG A 36 11.01 -18.50 -36.77
C ARG A 36 9.87 -17.58 -36.31
N ASP A 37 8.69 -18.13 -35.99
CA ASP A 37 7.55 -17.34 -35.53
C ASP A 37 7.74 -16.79 -34.09
N ARG A 38 8.39 -17.56 -33.20
CA ARG A 38 8.77 -17.12 -31.84
C ARG A 38 9.73 -15.92 -31.87
N LEU A 39 10.73 -15.96 -32.77
CA LEU A 39 11.68 -14.86 -32.98
C LEU A 39 11.03 -13.62 -33.62
N ARG A 40 10.05 -13.81 -34.50
CA ARG A 40 9.30 -12.70 -35.14
C ARG A 40 8.47 -11.90 -34.13
N ARG A 41 7.79 -12.61 -33.20
CA ARG A 41 7.01 -12.00 -32.10
C ARG A 41 7.90 -11.25 -31.10
N GLN A 42 9.07 -11.78 -30.76
CA GLN A 42 10.06 -11.06 -29.93
C GLN A 42 10.57 -9.77 -30.61
N ARG A 43 10.80 -9.78 -31.93
CA ARG A 43 11.21 -8.57 -32.66
C ARG A 43 10.11 -7.50 -32.69
N GLN A 44 8.85 -7.86 -32.94
CA GLN A 44 7.73 -6.89 -32.92
C GLN A 44 7.56 -6.22 -31.54
N CYS A 45 7.68 -6.96 -30.44
CA CYS A 45 7.65 -6.37 -29.09
C CYS A 45 8.83 -5.40 -28.85
N ARG A 46 10.03 -5.69 -29.39
CA ARG A 46 11.20 -4.80 -29.28
C ARG A 46 11.04 -3.51 -30.09
N THR A 47 10.41 -3.57 -31.27
CA THR A 47 10.17 -2.37 -32.10
C THR A 47 9.11 -1.46 -31.48
N ALA A 48 8.01 -2.02 -30.96
CA ALA A 48 7.00 -1.26 -30.21
C ALA A 48 7.61 -0.54 -29.01
N ARG A 49 8.47 -1.23 -28.23
CA ARG A 49 9.21 -0.63 -27.11
C ARG A 49 10.14 0.51 -27.53
N ARG A 50 10.82 0.43 -28.68
CA ARG A 50 11.70 1.50 -29.18
C ARG A 50 10.93 2.75 -29.62
N ASN A 51 9.83 2.59 -30.34
CA ASN A 51 9.07 3.74 -30.85
C ASN A 51 8.37 4.53 -29.73
N ILE A 52 7.93 3.84 -28.66
CA ILE A 52 7.43 4.52 -27.45
C ILE A 52 8.54 5.33 -26.78
N ILE A 53 9.78 4.81 -26.69
CA ILE A 53 10.90 5.52 -26.06
C ILE A 53 11.31 6.77 -26.85
N ALA A 54 11.35 6.71 -28.18
CA ALA A 54 11.78 7.83 -29.02
C ALA A 54 10.82 9.05 -28.96
N ASN A 55 9.51 8.81 -28.76
CA ASN A 55 8.53 9.89 -28.64
C ASN A 55 8.46 10.51 -27.23
N LEU A 56 9.19 9.98 -26.23
CA LEU A 56 9.20 10.55 -24.88
C LEU A 56 10.08 11.80 -24.74
N SER A 57 10.95 12.11 -25.71
CA SER A 57 11.93 13.20 -25.62
C SER A 57 11.55 14.49 -26.36
N SER A 58 10.57 14.46 -27.28
CA SER A 58 10.31 15.58 -28.21
C SER A 58 9.17 16.53 -27.81
N GLU A 59 8.17 16.09 -27.04
CA GLU A 59 6.95 16.90 -26.75
C GLU A 59 7.10 17.95 -25.63
N GLN A 60 8.22 18.02 -24.89
CA GLN A 60 8.32 18.83 -23.65
C GLN A 60 8.78 20.29 -23.83
N SER A 61 8.97 20.79 -25.05
CA SER A 61 9.47 22.15 -25.30
C SER A 61 8.35 23.21 -25.38
N ARG A 62 7.89 23.74 -24.23
CA ARG A 62 7.38 25.13 -24.02
C ARG A 62 6.75 25.38 -22.63
N LYS A 63 7.60 25.41 -21.60
CA LYS A 63 7.48 26.19 -20.33
C LYS A 63 8.77 25.96 -19.54
N LYS A 64 9.23 26.91 -18.72
CA LYS A 64 10.41 26.72 -17.84
C LYS A 64 10.08 25.81 -16.64
N HIS A 65 9.74 24.55 -16.93
CA HIS A 65 9.66 23.50 -15.92
C HIS A 65 11.02 22.83 -15.78
N THR A 66 11.51 22.71 -14.55
CA THR A 66 12.72 21.93 -14.25
C THR A 66 12.47 20.47 -14.62
N VAL A 67 13.06 20.00 -15.72
CA VAL A 67 12.90 18.62 -16.19
C VAL A 67 13.49 17.68 -15.13
N VAL A 68 12.63 16.92 -14.45
CA VAL A 68 13.08 15.94 -13.46
C VAL A 68 13.83 14.83 -14.20
N PRO A 69 15.12 14.58 -13.89
CA PRO A 69 15.89 13.57 -14.60
C PRO A 69 15.30 12.18 -14.35
N ILE A 70 15.24 11.38 -15.41
CA ILE A 70 14.67 10.02 -15.41
C ILE A 70 15.78 9.02 -15.70
N THR A 71 16.13 8.21 -14.70
CA THR A 71 16.91 6.99 -14.90
C THR A 71 15.96 5.80 -14.81
N THR A 72 15.93 4.97 -15.85
CA THR A 72 15.14 3.72 -15.87
C THR A 72 16.01 2.54 -15.47
N ARG A 73 15.41 1.36 -15.25
CA ARG A 73 16.20 0.13 -15.07
C ARG A 73 17.11 -0.15 -16.27
N LYS A 74 16.58 0.03 -17.49
CA LYS A 74 17.30 -0.21 -18.74
C LYS A 74 18.57 0.65 -18.86
N HIS A 75 18.51 1.92 -18.43
CA HIS A 75 19.70 2.79 -18.42
C HIS A 75 20.79 2.26 -17.48
N ILE A 76 20.41 1.66 -16.35
CA ILE A 76 21.36 1.04 -15.41
C ILE A 76 21.98 -0.21 -16.02
N GLU A 77 21.18 -1.06 -16.66
CA GLU A 77 21.68 -2.26 -17.35
C GLU A 77 22.57 -1.93 -18.56
N GLU A 78 22.33 -0.79 -19.23
CA GLU A 78 23.21 -0.24 -20.27
C GLU A 78 24.53 0.26 -19.64
N ALA A 79 24.47 1.14 -18.65
CA ALA A 79 25.66 1.68 -17.99
C ALA A 79 26.54 0.61 -17.28
N ILE A 80 25.97 -0.48 -16.79
CA ILE A 80 26.72 -1.63 -16.27
C ILE A 80 27.50 -2.35 -17.38
N ARG A 81 26.88 -2.58 -18.55
CA ARG A 81 27.56 -3.24 -19.68
C ARG A 81 28.67 -2.37 -20.28
N ASP A 82 28.44 -1.06 -20.30
CA ASP A 82 29.34 -0.09 -20.93
C ASP A 82 30.42 0.43 -19.95
N GLY A 83 30.37 0.06 -18.67
CA GLY A 83 31.33 0.47 -17.65
C GLY A 83 31.20 1.93 -17.17
N THR A 84 30.01 2.53 -17.31
CA THR A 84 29.72 3.96 -17.12
C THR A 84 28.70 4.24 -16.00
N LEU A 85 28.53 3.31 -15.07
CA LEU A 85 27.52 3.39 -14.00
C LEU A 85 27.71 4.61 -13.06
N ASP A 86 28.96 5.04 -12.87
CA ASP A 86 29.37 6.23 -12.14
C ASP A 86 28.88 7.54 -12.79
N GLN A 87 28.74 7.55 -14.11
CA GLN A 87 28.25 8.70 -14.89
C GLN A 87 26.72 8.83 -14.85
N LEU A 88 26.01 7.77 -14.44
CA LEU A 88 24.56 7.71 -14.44
C LEU A 88 23.98 8.31 -13.15
N LYS A 89 23.09 9.30 -13.28
CA LYS A 89 22.40 9.89 -12.12
C LYS A 89 21.48 8.86 -11.45
N LEU A 90 21.87 8.43 -10.26
CA LEU A 90 21.13 7.49 -9.41
C LEU A 90 20.74 8.12 -8.08
N ASN A 91 19.65 7.63 -7.48
CA ASN A 91 19.36 7.94 -6.09
C ASN A 91 20.23 7.05 -5.16
N PRO A 92 20.59 7.52 -3.95
CA PRO A 92 21.57 6.83 -3.09
C PRO A 92 21.24 5.38 -2.70
N TYR A 93 20.02 4.91 -2.93
CA TYR A 93 19.59 3.56 -2.57
C TYR A 93 19.76 2.54 -3.71
N GLU A 94 20.11 2.93 -4.95
CA GLU A 94 20.25 1.97 -6.06
C GLU A 94 21.56 1.16 -5.99
N LEU A 95 22.69 1.81 -5.67
CA LEU A 95 23.99 1.12 -5.57
C LEU A 95 24.05 0.14 -4.39
N PRO A 96 23.58 0.47 -3.17
CA PRO A 96 23.49 -0.52 -2.09
C PRO A 96 22.65 -1.73 -2.47
N LYS A 97 21.50 -1.56 -3.14
CA LYS A 97 20.70 -2.70 -3.62
C LYS A 97 21.51 -3.59 -4.58
N LEU A 98 22.11 -2.98 -5.62
CA LEU A 98 22.87 -3.70 -6.65
C LEU A 98 24.03 -4.53 -6.06
N ASN A 99 24.73 -3.96 -5.07
CA ASN A 99 25.94 -4.53 -4.48
C ASN A 99 25.68 -5.42 -3.24
N SER A 100 24.43 -5.51 -2.78
CA SER A 100 24.11 -6.17 -1.50
C SER A 100 24.05 -7.70 -1.51
N ASP A 101 24.31 -8.35 -2.64
CA ASP A 101 23.92 -9.76 -2.88
C ASP A 101 22.49 -10.04 -2.37
N TYR A 102 21.51 -9.44 -3.05
CA TYR A 102 20.09 -9.61 -2.74
C TYR A 102 19.74 -9.35 -1.27
N LEU A 103 20.23 -8.22 -0.75
CA LEU A 103 19.95 -7.62 0.56
C LEU A 103 20.78 -8.12 1.75
N ARG A 104 21.78 -8.98 1.56
CA ARG A 104 22.66 -9.51 2.62
C ARG A 104 23.71 -8.53 3.11
N HIS A 105 24.54 -8.02 2.21
CA HIS A 105 25.78 -7.30 2.54
C HIS A 105 25.65 -5.79 2.31
N PRO A 106 26.35 -4.92 3.06
CA PRO A 106 27.14 -5.22 4.27
C PRO A 106 26.28 -5.35 5.54
N LEU A 107 24.96 -5.55 5.41
CA LEU A 107 24.02 -5.57 6.53
C LEU A 107 24.26 -6.75 7.48
N MET A 108 24.68 -7.92 6.98
CA MET A 108 25.01 -9.09 7.79
C MET A 108 26.18 -8.81 8.73
N GLU A 109 27.28 -8.26 8.21
CA GLU A 109 28.47 -7.86 8.96
C GLU A 109 28.14 -6.74 9.94
N GLU A 110 27.37 -5.74 9.51
CA GLU A 110 26.99 -4.64 10.37
C GLU A 110 26.07 -5.06 11.50
N LEU A 111 25.14 -6.00 11.29
CA LEU A 111 24.29 -6.53 12.36
C LEU A 111 25.08 -7.35 13.38
N GLY A 112 26.17 -8.02 12.96
CA GLY A 112 27.02 -8.85 13.81
C GLY A 112 28.06 -8.10 14.66
N ASN A 113 28.29 -6.80 14.42
CA ASN A 113 29.29 -6.01 15.17
C ASN A 113 28.72 -5.30 16.42
N ASP A 114 29.61 -4.77 17.27
CA ASP A 114 29.24 -4.13 18.56
C ASP A 114 28.68 -2.70 18.45
N GLN A 115 28.62 -2.09 17.26
CA GLN A 115 28.09 -0.74 17.10
C GLN A 115 26.60 -0.69 17.37
N ILE A 116 26.10 0.30 18.10
CA ILE A 116 24.65 0.43 18.41
C ILE A 116 23.78 0.92 17.23
N PHE A 117 24.40 1.20 16.09
CA PHE A 117 23.77 1.72 14.88
C PHE A 117 24.25 0.94 13.63
N ILE A 118 23.77 1.36 12.46
CA ILE A 118 24.16 0.86 11.14
C ILE A 118 24.41 2.06 10.21
N SER A 119 25.20 1.86 9.15
CA SER A 119 25.57 2.84 8.14
C SER A 119 24.40 3.30 7.27
N ASP A 120 24.59 4.40 6.52
CA ASP A 120 23.58 4.92 5.60
C ASP A 120 23.21 3.93 4.47
N ASP A 121 24.15 3.10 4.03
CA ASP A 121 23.91 2.04 3.04
C ASP A 121 23.02 0.93 3.64
N CYS A 122 23.35 0.47 4.85
CA CYS A 122 22.56 -0.52 5.59
C CYS A 122 21.18 0.01 6.03
N ILE A 123 21.04 1.32 6.28
CA ILE A 123 19.75 2.00 6.48
C ILE A 123 18.84 1.82 5.26
N GLY A 124 19.37 1.60 4.05
CA GLY A 124 18.61 1.17 2.89
C GLY A 124 18.11 -0.27 2.98
N LEU A 125 19.01 -1.19 3.29
CA LEU A 125 18.81 -2.65 3.23
C LEU A 125 17.92 -3.17 4.37
N ILE A 126 18.12 -2.71 5.62
CA ILE A 126 17.34 -3.19 6.77
C ILE A 126 15.83 -2.92 6.62
N LYS A 127 15.47 -1.91 5.82
CA LYS A 127 14.06 -1.60 5.52
C LYS A 127 13.36 -2.74 4.80
N PHE A 128 14.05 -3.52 3.97
CA PHE A 128 13.44 -4.69 3.31
C PHE A 128 13.11 -5.78 4.33
N HIS A 129 13.93 -5.93 5.37
CA HIS A 129 13.73 -6.80 6.53
C HIS A 129 12.74 -6.23 7.58
N GLY A 130 11.95 -5.20 7.22
CA GLY A 130 10.94 -4.59 8.08
C GLY A 130 11.46 -3.59 9.12
N GLY A 131 12.77 -3.43 9.25
CA GLY A 131 13.41 -2.57 10.25
C GLY A 131 13.64 -1.12 9.81
N TYR A 132 13.68 -0.20 10.77
CA TYR A 132 14.15 1.17 10.60
C TYR A 132 14.99 1.58 11.79
N LEU A 133 16.22 2.03 11.54
CA LEU A 133 16.98 2.79 12.54
C LEU A 133 16.22 4.07 12.89
N GLN A 134 16.09 4.34 14.19
CA GLN A 134 15.50 5.52 14.79
C GLN A 134 16.41 6.01 15.92
N ASP A 135 16.18 7.24 16.37
CA ASP A 135 16.73 7.76 17.60
C ASP A 135 15.69 8.60 18.33
N ASN A 136 15.74 8.64 19.66
CA ASN A 136 14.78 9.43 20.42
C ASN A 136 15.15 10.92 20.37
N ARG A 137 14.38 11.69 19.59
CA ARG A 137 14.62 13.12 19.37
C ARG A 137 14.42 13.98 20.61
N ASP A 138 13.60 13.54 21.56
CA ASP A 138 13.39 14.24 22.84
C ASP A 138 14.59 14.05 23.80
N GLN A 139 15.47 13.07 23.52
CA GLN A 139 16.66 12.75 24.32
C GLN A 139 17.98 13.15 23.62
N ARG A 140 17.92 14.02 22.59
CA ARG A 140 19.11 14.49 21.87
C ARG A 140 19.85 15.56 22.66
N VAL A 141 21.02 15.21 23.19
CA VAL A 141 22.00 16.16 23.75
C VAL A 141 23.07 16.46 22.70
N ARG A 142 23.44 17.73 22.52
CA ARG A 142 24.47 18.15 21.55
C ARG A 142 25.85 17.65 22.00
N GLY A 143 26.52 16.87 21.17
CA GLY A 143 27.84 16.30 21.47
C GLY A 143 27.80 14.85 21.98
N GLU A 144 26.63 14.34 22.38
CA GLU A 144 26.46 12.93 22.74
C GLU A 144 26.12 12.05 21.54
N LEU A 145 26.44 10.75 21.67
CA LEU A 145 25.89 9.73 20.79
C LEU A 145 24.36 9.66 20.95
N LYS A 146 23.66 9.65 19.80
CA LYS A 146 22.21 9.48 19.74
C LYS A 146 21.80 8.16 20.40
N LYS A 147 20.69 8.17 21.13
CA LYS A 147 20.10 6.95 21.71
C LYS A 147 19.39 6.16 20.60
N TYR A 148 20.20 5.42 19.83
CA TYR A 148 19.75 4.62 18.70
C TYR A 148 18.90 3.43 19.15
N GLN A 149 17.86 3.17 18.36
CA GLN A 149 16.92 2.06 18.53
C GLN A 149 16.34 1.71 17.15
N PHE A 150 15.57 0.63 17.08
CA PHE A 150 14.91 0.21 15.86
C PHE A 150 13.40 0.15 16.05
N MET A 151 12.68 0.53 14.99
CA MET A 151 11.29 0.12 14.82
C MET A 151 11.23 -1.05 13.85
N LEU A 152 10.48 -2.07 14.25
CA LEU A 152 10.10 -3.19 13.41
C LEU A 152 8.65 -3.03 12.98
N ARG A 153 8.36 -3.33 11.71
CA ARG A 153 7.00 -3.35 11.15
C ARG A 153 6.70 -4.72 10.57
N LEU A 154 5.51 -5.22 10.88
CA LEU A 154 5.04 -6.49 10.34
C LEU A 154 4.39 -6.34 8.94
N LYS A 155 4.51 -7.41 8.15
CA LYS A 155 3.67 -7.76 7.00
C LYS A 155 2.61 -8.73 7.51
N MET A 156 1.34 -8.38 7.32
CA MET A 156 0.15 -9.08 7.80
C MET A 156 -0.95 -8.87 6.75
N PRO A 157 -0.95 -9.65 5.65
CA PRO A 157 -1.93 -9.48 4.58
C PRO A 157 -3.37 -9.57 5.14
N ALA A 158 -4.28 -8.77 4.58
CA ALA A 158 -5.65 -8.57 5.09
C ALA A 158 -5.76 -8.06 6.55
N GLY A 159 -4.66 -7.86 7.28
CA GLY A 159 -4.65 -7.38 8.67
C GLY A 159 -4.68 -8.45 9.75
N GLU A 160 -4.64 -9.72 9.36
CA GLU A 160 -4.83 -10.88 10.24
C GLU A 160 -3.74 -10.98 11.31
N CYS A 161 -4.16 -11.18 12.57
CA CYS A 161 -3.29 -11.39 13.72
C CYS A 161 -3.85 -12.56 14.56
N PRO A 162 -3.26 -13.76 14.51
CA PRO A 162 -3.65 -14.84 15.42
C PRO A 162 -3.32 -14.47 16.87
N PRO A 163 -4.04 -15.02 17.86
CA PRO A 163 -3.84 -14.74 19.28
C PRO A 163 -2.37 -14.92 19.71
N SER A 164 -1.73 -16.02 19.30
CA SER A 164 -0.33 -16.33 19.59
C SER A 164 0.65 -15.26 19.11
N LEU A 165 0.37 -14.62 17.97
CA LEU A 165 1.17 -13.50 17.47
C LEU A 165 0.93 -12.26 18.33
N TYR A 166 -0.31 -11.96 18.72
CA TYR A 166 -0.59 -10.83 19.60
C TYR A 166 0.09 -10.96 20.97
N THR A 167 -0.03 -12.11 21.63
CA THR A 167 0.67 -12.43 22.89
C THR A 167 2.18 -12.23 22.75
N THR A 168 2.78 -12.76 21.68
CA THR A 168 4.22 -12.61 21.40
C THR A 168 4.62 -11.15 21.17
N LEU A 169 3.80 -10.37 20.45
CA LEU A 169 4.06 -8.94 20.23
C LEU A 169 3.95 -8.14 21.54
N ASP A 170 3.00 -8.48 22.40
CA ASP A 170 2.81 -7.88 23.72
C ASP A 170 4.03 -8.12 24.63
N ASP A 171 4.50 -9.37 24.72
CA ASP A 171 5.70 -9.79 25.46
C ASP A 171 6.98 -9.11 24.93
N ILE A 172 7.16 -9.07 23.61
CA ILE A 172 8.28 -8.38 22.96
C ILE A 172 8.26 -6.88 23.27
N SER A 173 7.09 -6.25 23.21
CA SER A 173 6.98 -4.82 23.45
C SER A 173 7.35 -4.44 24.89
N GLU A 174 7.07 -5.33 25.85
CA GLU A 174 7.41 -5.18 27.27
C GLU A 174 8.90 -5.45 27.56
N THR A 175 9.45 -6.51 26.96
CA THR A 175 10.80 -7.02 27.25
C THR A 175 11.91 -6.28 26.48
N TYR A 176 11.68 -5.99 25.20
CA TYR A 176 12.69 -5.48 24.27
C TYR A 176 12.32 -4.13 23.64
N GLY A 177 11.04 -3.73 23.73
CA GLY A 177 10.51 -2.51 23.13
C GLY A 177 10.27 -1.39 24.13
N ASN A 178 9.43 -0.44 23.72
CA ASN A 178 9.06 0.72 24.53
C ASN A 178 7.73 0.55 25.29
N LYS A 179 7.33 -0.69 25.61
CA LYS A 179 6.07 -1.06 26.30
C LYS A 179 4.79 -0.68 25.55
N THR A 180 4.88 -0.40 24.25
CA THR A 180 3.71 -0.06 23.41
C THR A 180 3.69 -0.82 22.09
N LEU A 181 2.49 -1.08 21.60
CA LEU A 181 2.24 -1.53 20.23
C LEU A 181 1.54 -0.42 19.43
N ARG A 182 1.74 -0.42 18.11
CA ARG A 182 1.18 0.60 17.22
C ARG A 182 0.55 -0.02 15.98
N LEU A 183 -0.78 -0.01 15.93
CA LEU A 183 -1.57 -0.32 14.73
C LEU A 183 -1.29 0.73 13.64
N THR A 184 -1.30 0.33 12.38
CA THR A 184 -0.96 1.23 11.25
C THR A 184 -2.10 1.44 10.26
N THR A 185 -1.99 2.51 9.46
CA THR A 185 -2.86 2.79 8.31
C THR A 185 -2.73 1.79 7.14
N ARG A 186 -2.08 0.64 7.37
CA ARG A 186 -1.94 -0.48 6.44
C ARG A 186 -2.17 -1.82 7.13
N SER A 187 -3.04 -1.87 8.13
CA SER A 187 -3.47 -3.12 8.76
C SER A 187 -2.29 -3.98 9.23
N SER A 188 -1.39 -3.41 10.02
CA SER A 188 -0.31 -4.17 10.66
C SER A 188 0.25 -3.44 11.88
N PHE A 189 1.05 -4.13 12.69
CA PHE A 189 1.74 -3.58 13.85
C PHE A 189 3.09 -2.93 13.52
N GLN A 190 3.47 -1.96 14.35
CA GLN A 190 4.84 -1.52 14.59
C GLN A 190 5.20 -1.68 16.06
N ILE A 191 6.43 -2.12 16.32
CA ILE A 191 7.06 -2.15 17.64
C ILE A 191 8.23 -1.17 17.62
N HIS A 192 8.36 -0.34 18.64
CA HIS A 192 9.43 0.65 18.79
C HIS A 192 10.31 0.31 20.00
N GLY A 193 11.51 0.89 20.10
CA GLY A 193 12.43 0.70 21.23
C GLY A 193 13.44 -0.43 21.09
N ILE A 194 13.40 -1.23 20.02
CA ILE A 194 14.24 -2.44 19.92
C ILE A 194 15.72 -2.06 19.77
N HIS A 195 16.56 -2.43 20.73
CA HIS A 195 18.01 -2.27 20.62
C HIS A 195 18.61 -3.24 19.60
N LYS A 196 19.70 -2.85 18.93
CA LYS A 196 20.33 -3.64 17.86
C LYS A 196 20.65 -5.08 18.28
N SER A 197 21.24 -5.24 19.47
CA SER A 197 21.59 -6.54 20.08
C SER A 197 20.41 -7.51 20.17
N ASN A 198 19.19 -6.98 20.28
CA ASN A 198 17.98 -7.76 20.50
C ASN A 198 17.21 -8.00 19.19
N LEU A 199 17.62 -7.40 18.06
CA LEU A 199 16.91 -7.48 16.78
C LEU A 199 16.69 -8.92 16.33
N LYS A 200 17.74 -9.76 16.38
CA LYS A 200 17.66 -11.15 15.91
C LYS A 200 16.66 -11.97 16.74
N THR A 201 16.78 -11.92 18.06
CA THR A 201 15.84 -12.56 19.00
C THR A 201 14.40 -12.11 18.74
N VAL A 202 14.16 -10.80 18.61
CA VAL A 202 12.84 -10.24 18.38
C VAL A 202 12.26 -10.67 17.03
N VAL A 203 13.05 -10.66 15.95
CA VAL A 203 12.62 -11.14 14.63
C VAL A 203 12.30 -12.64 14.67
N GLN A 204 13.16 -13.46 15.29
CA GLN A 204 12.91 -14.90 15.46
C GLN A 204 11.62 -15.17 16.23
N SER A 205 11.36 -14.45 17.33
CA SER A 205 10.12 -14.60 18.10
C SER A 205 8.87 -14.26 17.27
N ILE A 206 8.88 -13.14 16.52
CA ILE A 206 7.75 -12.76 15.65
C ILE A 206 7.49 -13.82 14.57
N VAL A 207 8.55 -14.31 13.93
CA VAL A 207 8.46 -15.33 12.88
C VAL A 207 7.92 -16.64 13.44
N ARG A 208 8.49 -17.14 14.56
CA ARG A 208 8.04 -18.36 15.24
C ARG A 208 6.57 -18.31 15.68
N ALA A 209 6.05 -17.12 15.99
CA ALA A 209 4.64 -16.91 16.32
C ALA A 209 3.69 -16.80 15.09
N GLY A 210 4.23 -16.95 13.86
CA GLY A 210 3.48 -16.92 12.60
C GLY A 210 3.38 -15.53 11.94
N GLY A 211 4.13 -14.53 12.42
CA GLY A 211 4.20 -13.20 11.82
C GLY A 211 5.29 -13.08 10.75
N GLY A 212 5.16 -12.10 9.85
CA GLY A 212 6.19 -11.79 8.86
C GLY A 212 6.71 -10.36 8.96
N LEU A 213 7.96 -10.13 8.56
CA LEU A 213 8.56 -8.79 8.45
C LEU A 213 9.17 -8.50 7.07
N TYR A 214 9.47 -9.53 6.28
CA TYR A 214 10.14 -9.37 4.99
C TYR A 214 9.21 -8.69 3.97
N GLY A 215 9.70 -7.64 3.33
CA GLY A 215 8.89 -6.76 2.47
C GLY A 215 7.90 -5.85 3.20
N ALA A 216 7.81 -5.90 4.54
CA ALA A 216 7.00 -4.94 5.30
C ALA A 216 7.47 -3.49 5.07
N SER A 217 8.74 -3.31 4.69
CA SER A 217 9.24 -2.05 4.13
C SER A 217 10.04 -2.12 2.83
N GLY A 218 11.25 -1.54 2.76
CA GLY A 218 12.06 -1.55 1.53
C GLY A 218 11.45 -0.83 0.32
N ASP A 219 12.00 -1.15 -0.86
CA ASP A 219 11.51 -0.75 -2.18
C ASP A 219 10.98 -1.97 -2.96
N CYS A 220 9.98 -2.60 -2.37
CA CYS A 220 9.23 -3.74 -2.89
C CYS A 220 7.72 -3.51 -2.64
N SER A 221 6.89 -4.53 -2.92
CA SER A 221 5.51 -4.57 -2.44
C SER A 221 5.45 -4.52 -0.91
N ARG A 222 4.52 -3.72 -0.38
CA ARG A 222 4.25 -3.57 1.05
C ARG A 222 3.09 -4.46 1.48
N ASN A 223 2.71 -4.40 2.76
CA ASN A 223 1.52 -5.08 3.25
C ASN A 223 0.29 -4.80 2.36
N VAL A 224 -0.39 -5.86 1.92
CA VAL A 224 -1.59 -5.79 1.08
C VAL A 224 -2.81 -5.79 2.00
N ILE A 225 -3.66 -4.79 1.86
CA ILE A 225 -4.83 -4.61 2.74
C ILE A 225 -6.11 -5.03 2.03
N ALA A 226 -7.07 -5.49 2.81
CA ALA A 226 -8.42 -5.89 2.43
C ALA A 226 -9.42 -5.23 3.39
N PRO A 227 -10.75 -5.33 3.16
CA PRO A 227 -11.74 -5.03 4.17
C PRO A 227 -11.46 -5.85 5.44
N PRO A 228 -11.29 -5.21 6.60
CA PRO A 228 -10.95 -5.93 7.83
C PRO A 228 -12.13 -6.71 8.40
N ALA A 229 -13.38 -6.34 8.04
CA ALA A 229 -14.57 -7.01 8.52
C ALA A 229 -14.58 -8.50 8.12
N PRO A 230 -14.73 -9.43 9.08
CA PRO A 230 -14.71 -10.87 8.84
C PRO A 230 -16.06 -11.39 8.31
N PHE A 231 -16.76 -10.64 7.46
CA PHE A 231 -18.00 -11.11 6.85
C PHE A 231 -17.74 -12.38 6.05
N VAL A 232 -18.66 -13.35 6.16
CA VAL A 232 -18.62 -14.63 5.42
C VAL A 232 -19.21 -14.52 4.01
N ASP A 233 -19.73 -13.34 3.65
CA ASP A 233 -20.06 -13.00 2.28
C ASP A 233 -18.90 -13.33 1.32
N ALA A 234 -19.25 -13.91 0.17
CA ALA A 234 -18.27 -14.44 -0.78
C ALA A 234 -17.35 -13.34 -1.34
N ALA A 235 -17.86 -12.13 -1.61
CA ALA A 235 -17.03 -11.05 -2.12
C ALA A 235 -16.00 -10.58 -1.07
N TYR A 236 -16.41 -10.47 0.19
CA TYR A 236 -15.48 -10.15 1.29
C TYR A 236 -14.44 -11.26 1.51
N ALA A 237 -14.85 -12.53 1.45
CA ALA A 237 -13.94 -13.67 1.52
C ALA A 237 -12.92 -13.68 0.36
N GLN A 238 -13.37 -13.48 -0.88
CA GLN A 238 -12.52 -13.39 -2.06
C GLN A 238 -11.59 -12.17 -2.00
N ALA A 239 -12.04 -11.02 -1.50
CA ALA A 239 -11.18 -9.84 -1.33
C ALA A 239 -10.00 -10.11 -0.37
N ARG A 240 -10.25 -10.82 0.75
CA ARG A 240 -9.20 -11.25 1.68
C ARG A 240 -8.29 -12.31 1.06
N HIS A 241 -8.85 -13.31 0.37
CA HIS A 241 -8.06 -14.34 -0.33
C HIS A 241 -7.14 -13.73 -1.40
N VAL A 242 -7.67 -12.87 -2.29
CA VAL A 242 -6.89 -12.14 -3.30
C VAL A 242 -5.82 -11.25 -2.65
N ALA A 243 -6.10 -10.60 -1.52
CA ALA A 243 -5.08 -9.83 -0.80
C ALA A 243 -3.91 -10.70 -0.30
N ARG A 244 -4.19 -11.92 0.20
CA ARG A 244 -3.18 -12.91 0.61
C ARG A 244 -2.40 -13.45 -0.60
N MET A 245 -3.10 -13.84 -1.68
CA MET A 245 -2.48 -14.27 -2.94
C MET A 245 -1.54 -13.21 -3.52
N VAL A 246 -1.95 -11.94 -3.57
CA VAL A 246 -1.11 -10.85 -4.11
C VAL A 246 0.05 -10.50 -3.18
N ALA A 247 -0.11 -10.66 -1.86
CA ALA A 247 0.99 -10.46 -0.91
C ALA A 247 2.12 -11.48 -1.09
N GLU A 248 1.79 -12.71 -1.50
CA GLU A 248 2.77 -13.75 -1.79
C GLU A 248 3.25 -13.77 -3.24
N LEU A 249 2.38 -13.49 -4.23
CA LEU A 249 2.77 -13.26 -5.63
C LEU A 249 3.88 -12.19 -5.75
N PHE A 250 3.87 -11.18 -4.89
CA PHE A 250 4.88 -10.12 -4.82
C PHE A 250 5.82 -10.24 -3.61
N ALA A 251 5.94 -11.41 -2.98
CA ALA A 251 6.92 -11.64 -1.93
C ALA A 251 8.36 -11.59 -2.49
N ILE A 252 9.29 -11.12 -1.67
CA ILE A 252 10.73 -11.16 -1.94
C ILE A 252 11.18 -12.62 -1.90
N GLN A 253 11.92 -13.09 -2.91
CA GLN A 253 12.32 -14.50 -3.01
C GLN A 253 13.75 -14.78 -2.52
N SER A 254 14.59 -13.75 -2.34
CA SER A 254 15.93 -13.89 -1.77
C SER A 254 15.91 -14.50 -0.36
N HIS A 255 16.75 -15.51 -0.15
CA HIS A 255 16.97 -16.16 1.15
C HIS A 255 17.61 -15.27 2.22
N ALA A 256 18.05 -14.04 1.87
CA ALA A 256 18.72 -13.12 2.80
C ALA A 256 17.98 -12.94 4.15
N PHE A 257 16.65 -12.97 4.18
CA PHE A 257 15.91 -12.92 5.44
C PHE A 257 16.15 -14.16 6.33
N ALA A 258 16.19 -15.36 5.77
CA ALA A 258 16.52 -16.57 6.51
C ALA A 258 17.99 -16.57 6.95
N ASP A 259 18.90 -16.14 6.07
CA ASP A 259 20.34 -16.10 6.33
C ASP A 259 20.68 -15.12 7.47
N LEU A 260 20.08 -13.93 7.49
CA LEU A 260 20.34 -12.90 8.51
C LEU A 260 19.66 -13.22 9.86
N TRP A 261 18.41 -13.71 9.82
CA TRP A 261 17.55 -13.73 11.02
C TRP A 261 17.24 -15.12 11.54
N LEU A 262 17.26 -16.14 10.69
CA LEU A 262 16.78 -17.49 11.01
C LEU A 262 17.90 -18.54 10.95
N ASP A 263 19.16 -18.11 10.98
CA ASP A 263 20.35 -18.99 10.99
C ASP A 263 20.43 -19.92 9.75
N GLY A 264 19.87 -19.47 8.63
CA GLY A 264 19.75 -20.25 7.39
C GLY A 264 18.61 -21.28 7.40
N GLU A 265 17.93 -21.49 8.53
CA GLU A 265 16.73 -22.32 8.60
C GLU A 265 15.55 -21.62 7.94
N LEU A 266 14.86 -22.33 7.04
CA LEU A 266 13.48 -22.02 6.69
C LEU A 266 12.63 -22.28 7.94
N ALA A 267 12.33 -21.23 8.71
CA ALA A 267 11.62 -21.37 9.97
C ALA A 267 10.36 -22.23 9.83
N ALA A 268 10.25 -23.26 10.67
CA ALA A 268 9.13 -24.21 10.68
C ALA A 268 7.75 -23.55 10.90
N SER A 269 7.73 -22.29 11.35
CA SER A 269 6.57 -21.41 11.40
C SER A 269 6.22 -20.85 10.02
N ILE A 270 5.32 -21.55 9.32
CA ILE A 270 4.61 -21.01 8.16
C ILE A 270 3.87 -19.72 8.60
N GLU A 271 4.19 -18.58 7.98
CA GLU A 271 3.50 -17.29 8.17
C GLU A 271 1.98 -17.50 8.08
N TYR A 272 1.22 -16.98 9.06
CA TYR A 272 -0.14 -17.44 9.37
C TYR A 272 -1.06 -17.58 8.13
N TRP A 273 -1.09 -16.55 7.28
CA TRP A 273 -1.94 -16.48 6.10
C TRP A 273 -1.63 -17.51 5.01
N LYS A 274 -0.40 -18.06 4.97
CA LYS A 274 0.01 -19.07 3.97
C LYS A 274 -0.69 -20.42 4.16
N LYS A 275 -1.25 -20.66 5.35
CA LYS A 275 -2.04 -21.88 5.65
C LYS A 275 -3.36 -21.95 4.86
N GLU A 276 -3.83 -20.82 4.33
CA GLU A 276 -5.06 -20.69 3.55
C GLU A 276 -4.79 -20.49 2.04
N LEU A 277 -3.57 -20.76 1.56
CA LEU A 277 -3.16 -20.61 0.16
C LEU A 277 -2.58 -21.91 -0.39
N ASP A 278 -2.87 -22.20 -1.66
CA ASP A 278 -2.05 -23.11 -2.45
C ASP A 278 -0.73 -22.41 -2.83
N MET A 279 0.32 -22.69 -2.06
CA MET A 279 1.63 -22.08 -2.29
C MET A 279 2.32 -22.59 -3.56
N ASP A 280 1.93 -23.74 -4.12
CA ASP A 280 2.45 -24.24 -5.39
C ASP A 280 1.77 -23.54 -6.57
N GLU A 281 0.47 -23.24 -6.46
CA GLU A 281 -0.18 -22.31 -7.38
C GLU A 281 0.47 -20.91 -7.33
N VAL A 282 0.71 -20.35 -6.13
CA VAL A 282 1.36 -19.04 -5.98
C VAL A 282 2.74 -19.02 -6.64
N ARG A 283 3.57 -20.06 -6.41
CA ARG A 283 4.88 -20.23 -7.04
C ARG A 283 4.76 -20.29 -8.56
N ARG A 284 3.84 -21.13 -9.08
CA ARG A 284 3.54 -21.23 -10.52
C ARG A 284 3.19 -19.86 -11.10
N LEU A 285 2.20 -19.18 -10.54
CA LEU A 285 1.76 -17.84 -10.98
C LEU A 285 2.88 -16.79 -10.91
N MET A 286 3.76 -16.83 -9.91
CA MET A 286 4.89 -15.91 -9.79
C MET A 286 5.94 -16.15 -10.87
N THR A 287 6.31 -17.41 -11.10
CA THR A 287 7.44 -17.81 -11.96
C THR A 287 7.07 -18.02 -13.43
N GLU A 288 5.78 -18.16 -13.75
CA GLU A 288 5.29 -18.33 -15.11
C GLU A 288 5.62 -17.10 -15.97
N ASP A 289 6.60 -17.26 -16.89
CA ASP A 289 6.96 -16.26 -17.88
C ASP A 289 6.09 -16.37 -19.13
N ASN A 290 5.27 -15.35 -19.37
CA ASN A 290 4.50 -15.21 -20.60
C ASN A 290 5.35 -14.78 -21.83
N GLY A 291 6.67 -14.65 -21.66
CA GLY A 291 7.63 -14.26 -22.70
C GLY A 291 7.67 -12.76 -23.00
N ARG A 292 6.97 -11.94 -22.21
CA ARG A 292 6.89 -10.47 -22.38
C ARG A 292 7.71 -9.71 -21.34
N GLY A 293 8.47 -10.41 -20.50
CA GLY A 293 9.41 -9.81 -19.54
C GLY A 293 8.76 -9.33 -18.25
N GLN A 294 7.62 -9.93 -17.87
CA GLN A 294 7.14 -9.83 -16.49
C GLN A 294 8.11 -10.53 -15.54
N VAL A 295 8.50 -11.75 -15.88
CA VAL A 295 9.52 -12.53 -15.19
C VAL A 295 10.89 -12.24 -15.80
N LEU A 296 11.92 -12.30 -14.97
CA LEU A 296 13.30 -11.99 -15.29
C LEU A 296 14.16 -13.25 -15.32
N GLN A 297 15.24 -13.20 -16.08
CA GLN A 297 16.29 -14.21 -16.06
C GLN A 297 17.22 -13.96 -14.86
N ASP A 298 16.62 -13.96 -13.66
CA ASP A 298 17.27 -13.79 -12.35
C ASP A 298 16.71 -14.90 -11.46
N SER A 299 17.57 -15.85 -11.08
CA SER A 299 17.17 -17.06 -10.35
C SER A 299 16.88 -16.83 -8.87
N VAL A 300 17.23 -15.66 -8.33
CA VAL A 300 16.99 -15.30 -6.92
C VAL A 300 15.77 -14.40 -6.80
N GLU A 301 15.58 -13.47 -7.74
CA GLU A 301 14.47 -12.51 -7.72
C GLU A 301 13.76 -12.43 -9.09
N PRO A 302 12.91 -13.42 -9.42
CA PRO A 302 12.30 -13.52 -10.75
C PRO A 302 11.40 -12.32 -11.11
N LEU A 303 10.76 -11.66 -10.14
CA LEU A 303 9.97 -10.45 -10.40
C LEU A 303 10.76 -9.15 -10.17
N TYR A 304 11.65 -9.12 -9.18
CA TYR A 304 12.30 -7.90 -8.71
C TYR A 304 13.66 -7.63 -9.38
N GLY A 305 14.48 -8.67 -9.56
CA GLY A 305 15.90 -8.59 -9.88
C GLY A 305 16.73 -7.85 -8.82
N LYS A 306 18.06 -7.84 -9.00
CA LYS A 306 19.04 -7.17 -8.09
C LYS A 306 18.70 -5.72 -7.68
N LEU A 307 17.96 -4.98 -8.51
CA LEU A 307 17.62 -3.57 -8.28
C LEU A 307 16.28 -3.36 -7.54
N TYR A 308 15.50 -4.41 -7.29
CA TYR A 308 14.14 -4.35 -6.76
C TYR A 308 13.27 -3.29 -7.48
N LEU A 309 12.25 -2.72 -6.84
CA LEU A 309 11.51 -1.60 -7.43
C LEU A 309 12.26 -0.27 -7.21
N PRO A 310 11.94 0.79 -7.98
CA PRO A 310 12.45 2.14 -7.73
C PRO A 310 11.98 2.72 -6.39
N ARG A 311 10.82 2.27 -5.89
CA ARG A 311 10.26 2.68 -4.59
C ARG A 311 9.25 1.67 -4.06
N LYS A 312 8.91 1.79 -2.77
CA LYS A 312 7.74 1.14 -2.12
C LYS A 312 6.52 1.08 -3.05
N PHE A 313 5.86 -0.07 -3.06
CA PHE A 313 4.68 -0.35 -3.88
C PHE A 313 3.54 -0.82 -2.97
N LYS A 314 2.34 -0.25 -3.13
CA LYS A 314 1.18 -0.51 -2.26
C LYS A 314 0.04 -1.09 -3.06
N VAL A 315 -0.52 -2.21 -2.60
CA VAL A 315 -1.76 -2.80 -3.12
C VAL A 315 -2.86 -2.72 -2.06
N GLY A 316 -4.09 -2.46 -2.48
CA GLY A 316 -5.30 -2.61 -1.67
C GLY A 316 -6.35 -3.36 -2.48
N VAL A 317 -7.07 -4.27 -1.83
CA VAL A 317 -8.17 -5.07 -2.39
C VAL A 317 -9.44 -4.71 -1.65
N THR A 318 -10.58 -4.64 -2.33
CA THR A 318 -11.90 -4.40 -1.71
C THR A 318 -13.03 -4.97 -2.55
N VAL A 319 -14.25 -4.83 -2.07
CA VAL A 319 -15.50 -5.19 -2.76
C VAL A 319 -16.20 -3.94 -3.30
N PRO A 320 -17.13 -4.05 -4.27
CA PRO A 320 -17.84 -2.90 -4.81
C PRO A 320 -18.62 -2.17 -3.71
N GLY A 321 -18.41 -0.85 -3.60
CA GLY A 321 -19.07 -0.01 -2.60
C GLY A 321 -18.37 0.10 -1.24
N ASP A 322 -17.31 -0.68 -0.95
CA ASP A 322 -16.53 -0.57 0.30
C ASP A 322 -15.20 0.18 0.08
N ASN A 323 -15.09 1.40 0.61
CA ASN A 323 -13.84 2.18 0.58
C ASN A 323 -13.17 2.32 1.96
N SER A 324 -13.42 1.41 2.90
CA SER A 324 -12.72 1.34 4.19
C SER A 324 -11.19 1.33 4.04
N ILE A 325 -10.67 0.77 2.95
CA ILE A 325 -9.22 0.70 2.68
C ILE A 325 -8.61 1.98 2.11
N ASP A 326 -9.40 2.99 1.72
CA ASP A 326 -8.93 4.23 1.06
C ASP A 326 -8.22 3.92 -0.28
N ILE A 327 -8.97 3.27 -1.18
CA ILE A 327 -8.53 2.56 -2.39
C ILE A 327 -7.65 3.43 -3.30
N TYR A 328 -8.06 4.69 -3.51
CA TYR A 328 -7.39 5.65 -4.39
C TYR A 328 -5.97 6.05 -3.96
N THR A 329 -5.51 5.67 -2.75
CA THR A 329 -4.19 6.04 -2.22
C THR A 329 -3.08 5.01 -2.50
N HIS A 330 -3.40 3.94 -3.24
CA HIS A 330 -2.54 2.79 -3.53
C HIS A 330 -1.86 2.88 -4.90
N ASP A 331 -0.72 2.20 -5.07
CA ASP A 331 -0.15 2.04 -6.42
C ASP A 331 -1.06 1.16 -7.28
N ILE A 332 -1.65 0.09 -6.71
CA ILE A 332 -2.77 -0.67 -7.30
C ILE A 332 -3.94 -0.73 -6.31
N GLY A 333 -5.14 -0.36 -6.77
CA GLY A 333 -6.41 -0.73 -6.15
C GLY A 333 -7.07 -1.85 -6.95
N ILE A 334 -7.62 -2.84 -6.26
CA ILE A 334 -8.33 -4.00 -6.85
C ILE A 334 -9.74 -4.03 -6.24
N VAL A 335 -10.77 -4.10 -7.06
CA VAL A 335 -12.16 -4.27 -6.61
C VAL A 335 -12.71 -5.55 -7.20
N VAL A 336 -12.93 -6.58 -6.36
CA VAL A 336 -13.27 -7.93 -6.81
C VAL A 336 -14.77 -8.09 -7.09
N PHE A 337 -15.10 -8.86 -8.11
CA PHE A 337 -16.47 -9.28 -8.43
C PHE A 337 -16.58 -10.79 -8.31
N CYS A 338 -17.70 -11.28 -7.80
CA CYS A 338 -17.99 -12.70 -7.70
C CYS A 338 -19.21 -13.06 -8.55
N ASP A 339 -19.21 -14.30 -9.04
CA ASP A 339 -20.39 -14.89 -9.68
C ASP A 339 -21.46 -15.29 -8.65
N ALA A 340 -22.58 -15.87 -9.14
CA ALA A 340 -23.68 -16.33 -8.31
C ALA A 340 -23.31 -17.54 -7.40
N GLN A 341 -22.14 -18.13 -7.58
CA GLN A 341 -21.58 -19.23 -6.79
C GLN A 341 -20.48 -18.73 -5.82
N GLY A 342 -20.26 -17.42 -5.73
CA GLY A 342 -19.25 -16.82 -4.86
C GLY A 342 -17.80 -17.02 -5.33
N GLN A 343 -17.60 -17.47 -6.57
CA GLN A 343 -16.26 -17.59 -7.15
C GLN A 343 -15.83 -16.26 -7.76
N LEU A 344 -14.52 -15.98 -7.74
CA LEU A 344 -13.96 -14.77 -8.32
C LEU A 344 -14.23 -14.73 -9.84
N GLU A 345 -15.06 -13.80 -10.28
CA GLU A 345 -15.35 -13.57 -11.71
C GLU A 345 -14.25 -12.70 -12.35
N GLY A 346 -13.76 -11.72 -11.60
CA GLY A 346 -12.70 -10.80 -12.02
C GLY A 346 -12.60 -9.57 -11.13
N ALA A 347 -11.93 -8.52 -11.60
CA ALA A 347 -11.73 -7.31 -10.83
C ALA A 347 -11.63 -6.03 -11.67
N ASN A 348 -12.15 -4.93 -11.11
CA ASN A 348 -11.81 -3.58 -11.54
C ASN A 348 -10.45 -3.18 -10.96
N ILE A 349 -9.57 -2.61 -11.80
CA ILE A 349 -8.22 -2.20 -11.42
C ILE A 349 -8.08 -0.68 -11.47
N LEU A 350 -7.56 -0.10 -10.39
CA LEU A 350 -7.18 1.30 -10.24
C LEU A 350 -5.65 1.39 -10.12
N VAL A 351 -5.01 2.42 -10.72
CA VAL A 351 -3.54 2.56 -10.72
C VAL A 351 -3.04 3.97 -10.43
N GLY A 352 -1.87 4.06 -9.79
CA GLY A 352 -1.10 5.31 -9.72
C GLY A 352 -1.45 6.25 -8.56
N GLY A 353 -2.03 5.75 -7.48
CA GLY A 353 -2.29 6.53 -6.26
C GLY A 353 -1.04 6.73 -5.37
N GLY A 354 -1.05 7.81 -4.58
CA GLY A 354 -0.06 7.97 -3.51
C GLY A 354 0.07 9.37 -2.93
N MET A 355 0.11 9.41 -1.60
CA MET A 355 0.03 10.63 -0.80
C MET A 355 1.32 11.47 -0.75
N GLY A 356 2.49 10.85 -0.55
CA GLY A 356 3.70 11.60 -0.19
C GLY A 356 4.15 12.65 -1.21
N ARG A 357 4.37 13.88 -0.73
CA ARG A 357 4.97 15.03 -1.43
C ARG A 357 6.05 15.69 -0.59
N THR A 358 6.66 16.75 -1.10
CA THR A 358 7.61 17.61 -0.39
C THR A 358 7.05 19.04 -0.38
N HIS A 359 7.28 19.79 0.71
CA HIS A 359 6.92 21.22 0.74
C HIS A 359 7.78 22.00 -0.27
N ASN A 360 7.16 23.01 -0.91
CA ASN A 360 7.78 23.93 -1.87
C ASN A 360 8.44 23.23 -3.08
N LYS A 361 7.86 22.10 -3.54
CA LYS A 361 8.35 21.28 -4.65
C LYS A 361 7.19 20.69 -5.45
N GLU A 362 6.71 21.48 -6.41
CA GLU A 362 5.54 21.16 -7.24
C GLU A 362 5.75 19.93 -8.15
N GLU A 363 7.00 19.52 -8.39
CA GLU A 363 7.30 18.22 -9.02
C GLU A 363 6.95 17.01 -8.13
N THR A 364 6.46 17.25 -6.90
CA THR A 364 5.94 16.26 -5.96
C THR A 364 4.57 16.66 -5.40
N PHE A 365 3.54 15.90 -5.77
CA PHE A 365 2.12 16.18 -5.44
C PHE A 365 1.42 14.92 -4.93
N ALA A 366 0.38 15.05 -4.10
CA ALA A 366 -0.51 13.92 -3.78
C ALA A 366 -1.32 13.52 -5.03
N ARG A 367 -1.66 12.24 -5.18
CA ARG A 367 -2.41 11.74 -6.34
C ARG A 367 -3.39 10.64 -5.95
N ALA A 368 -4.60 10.67 -6.50
CA ALA A 368 -5.53 9.55 -6.53
C ALA A 368 -5.13 8.56 -7.64
N ALA A 369 -5.65 7.33 -7.57
CA ALA A 369 -5.49 6.32 -8.61
C ALA A 369 -6.56 6.48 -9.70
N ASP A 370 -6.22 6.22 -10.97
CA ASP A 370 -7.19 6.25 -12.08
C ASP A 370 -7.69 4.84 -12.45
N PRO A 371 -8.88 4.71 -13.06
CA PRO A 371 -9.33 3.50 -13.73
C PRO A 371 -8.36 2.98 -14.81
N LEU A 372 -7.76 1.81 -14.56
CA LEU A 372 -7.04 1.06 -15.59
C LEU A 372 -8.03 0.30 -16.48
N GLY A 373 -8.97 -0.43 -15.90
CA GLY A 373 -9.94 -1.27 -16.60
C GLY A 373 -10.49 -2.41 -15.74
N TYR A 374 -11.32 -3.27 -16.32
CA TYR A 374 -11.74 -4.56 -15.74
C TYR A 374 -10.87 -5.69 -16.32
N VAL A 375 -10.63 -6.73 -15.52
CA VAL A 375 -10.02 -7.99 -16.00
C VAL A 375 -10.76 -9.21 -15.43
N PRO A 376 -11.00 -10.27 -16.23
CA PRO A 376 -11.53 -11.54 -15.72
C PRO A 376 -10.50 -12.23 -14.81
N ALA A 377 -10.96 -13.08 -13.89
CA ALA A 377 -10.13 -13.71 -12.86
C ALA A 377 -8.89 -14.41 -13.42
N ALA A 378 -9.03 -15.14 -14.54
CA ALA A 378 -7.93 -15.83 -15.22
C ALA A 378 -6.80 -14.90 -15.72
N ALA A 379 -7.08 -13.60 -15.91
CA ALA A 379 -6.10 -12.59 -16.33
C ALA A 379 -5.60 -11.71 -15.17
N LEU A 380 -6.15 -11.85 -13.95
CA LEU A 380 -5.86 -10.96 -12.83
C LEU A 380 -4.37 -10.94 -12.48
N TYR A 381 -3.79 -12.10 -12.16
CA TYR A 381 -2.40 -12.16 -11.70
C TYR A 381 -1.37 -11.82 -12.80
N ASP A 382 -1.66 -12.11 -14.07
CA ASP A 382 -0.88 -11.63 -15.23
C ASP A 382 -0.91 -10.10 -15.32
N THR A 383 -2.09 -9.49 -15.17
CA THR A 383 -2.26 -8.02 -15.18
C THR A 383 -1.49 -7.37 -14.02
N LEU A 384 -1.54 -7.96 -12.83
CA LEU A 384 -0.81 -7.45 -11.67
C LEU A 384 0.71 -7.53 -11.87
N LYS A 385 1.23 -8.67 -12.37
CA LYS A 385 2.64 -8.81 -12.77
C LYS A 385 3.02 -7.78 -13.85
N ALA A 386 2.16 -7.52 -14.84
CA ALA A 386 2.37 -6.52 -15.87
C ALA A 386 2.50 -5.08 -15.31
N ILE A 387 1.66 -4.70 -14.34
CA ILE A 387 1.73 -3.38 -13.68
C ILE A 387 3.02 -3.26 -12.85
N LEU A 388 3.40 -4.31 -12.11
CA LEU A 388 4.65 -4.35 -11.35
C LEU A 388 5.86 -4.21 -12.29
N ALA A 389 5.89 -4.94 -13.41
CA ALA A 389 6.94 -4.89 -14.40
C ALA A 389 7.07 -3.50 -15.04
N ALA A 390 5.96 -2.86 -15.39
CA ALA A 390 5.94 -1.49 -15.89
C ALA A 390 6.60 -0.49 -14.91
N GLN A 391 6.26 -0.57 -13.61
CA GLN A 391 6.88 0.26 -12.57
C GLN A 391 8.36 -0.09 -12.32
N ARG A 392 8.70 -1.39 -12.31
CA ARG A 392 10.08 -1.87 -12.09
C ARG A 392 11.03 -1.36 -13.18
N ASP A 393 10.58 -1.39 -14.43
CA ASP A 393 11.42 -1.13 -15.59
C ASP A 393 11.43 0.38 -15.96
N HIS A 394 10.28 1.07 -15.87
CA HIS A 394 10.12 2.47 -16.31
C HIS A 394 10.00 3.52 -15.19
N GLY A 395 9.84 3.10 -13.93
CA GLY A 395 9.81 4.00 -12.79
C GLY A 395 11.17 4.68 -12.54
N ASN A 396 11.14 5.92 -12.03
CA ASN A 396 12.34 6.76 -11.94
C ASN A 396 13.28 6.31 -10.80
N ARG A 397 14.54 6.02 -11.14
CA ARG A 397 15.62 5.64 -10.21
C ARG A 397 16.64 6.76 -9.96
N ALA A 398 16.56 7.89 -10.67
CA ALA A 398 17.43 9.05 -10.46
C ALA A 398 17.01 9.89 -9.25
N VAL A 399 15.69 10.09 -9.06
CA VAL A 399 15.14 11.00 -8.05
C VAL A 399 14.13 10.28 -7.16
N ARG A 400 14.55 9.94 -5.93
CA ARG A 400 13.78 9.10 -4.99
C ARG A 400 12.42 9.66 -4.59
N THR A 401 12.24 10.98 -4.60
CA THR A 401 10.95 11.65 -4.34
C THR A 401 9.97 11.52 -5.51
N ASN A 402 10.48 11.26 -6.72
CA ASN A 402 9.73 11.08 -7.97
C ASN A 402 9.63 9.57 -8.39
N ALA A 403 10.12 8.65 -7.55
CA ALA A 403 10.27 7.23 -7.90
C ALA A 403 8.99 6.36 -7.80
N ARG A 404 7.88 6.88 -7.26
CA ARG A 404 6.60 6.15 -7.12
C ARG A 404 5.85 6.03 -8.45
N MET A 405 5.05 4.97 -8.61
CA MET A 405 4.32 4.70 -9.85
C MET A 405 3.36 5.83 -10.26
N LYS A 406 2.79 6.57 -9.29
CA LYS A 406 1.99 7.77 -9.56
C LYS A 406 2.65 8.79 -10.50
N TYR A 407 3.98 8.92 -10.48
CA TYR A 407 4.72 9.82 -11.37
C TYR A 407 4.99 9.22 -12.74
N LEU A 408 5.02 7.88 -12.85
CA LEU A 408 5.06 7.19 -14.14
C LEU A 408 3.69 7.32 -14.84
N VAL A 409 2.59 7.05 -14.12
CA VAL A 409 1.22 7.22 -14.63
C VAL A 409 0.95 8.68 -15.01
N HIS A 410 1.28 9.65 -14.16
CA HIS A 410 1.10 11.08 -14.47
C HIS A 410 1.92 11.53 -15.70
N ARG A 411 3.18 11.09 -15.84
CA ARG A 411 4.06 11.48 -16.96
C ARG A 411 3.60 10.89 -18.30
N LEU A 412 3.02 9.69 -18.28
CA LEU A 412 2.52 9.02 -19.49
C LEU A 412 1.08 9.43 -19.84
N GLY A 413 0.27 9.79 -18.84
CA GLY A 413 -1.18 9.76 -18.94
C GLY A 413 -1.70 8.32 -18.81
N ILE A 414 -2.96 8.17 -18.37
CA ILE A 414 -3.53 6.84 -18.09
C ILE A 414 -3.58 5.95 -19.35
N ASP A 415 -3.81 6.52 -20.54
CA ASP A 415 -3.93 5.73 -21.77
C ASP A 415 -2.58 5.19 -22.25
N ARG A 416 -1.52 6.01 -22.30
CA ARG A 416 -0.17 5.52 -22.63
C ARG A 416 0.35 4.56 -21.54
N PHE A 417 -0.05 4.73 -20.28
CA PHE A 417 0.25 3.77 -19.21
C PHE A 417 -0.51 2.44 -19.40
N ARG A 418 -1.79 2.48 -19.81
CA ARG A 418 -2.60 1.30 -20.12
C ARG A 418 -1.95 0.48 -21.23
N GLU A 419 -1.55 1.11 -22.33
CA GLU A 419 -0.85 0.42 -23.43
C GLU A 419 0.53 -0.11 -23.01
N LEU A 420 1.24 0.58 -22.11
CA LEU A 420 2.46 0.05 -21.51
C LEU A 420 2.19 -1.25 -20.73
N VAL A 421 1.16 -1.29 -19.88
CA VAL A 421 0.76 -2.50 -19.14
C VAL A 421 0.35 -3.62 -20.10
N LYS A 422 -0.51 -3.34 -21.09
CA LYS A 422 -0.91 -4.31 -22.12
C LYS A 422 0.28 -4.93 -22.85
N SER A 423 1.38 -4.19 -23.05
CA SER A 423 2.60 -4.72 -23.69
C SER A 423 3.23 -5.89 -22.91
N TYR A 424 3.08 -5.91 -21.58
CA TYR A 424 3.54 -6.99 -20.70
C TYR A 424 2.52 -8.11 -20.51
N MET A 425 1.23 -7.90 -20.82
CA MET A 425 0.16 -8.90 -20.60
C MET A 425 0.09 -9.98 -21.69
N VAL A 426 -0.40 -11.17 -21.31
CA VAL A 426 -0.82 -12.22 -22.26
C VAL A 426 -1.82 -11.64 -23.28
N GLY A 427 -1.77 -12.14 -24.52
CA GLY A 427 -2.61 -11.64 -25.62
C GLY A 427 -2.32 -10.21 -26.08
N GLY A 428 -1.44 -9.46 -25.40
CA GLY A 428 -1.31 -8.02 -25.62
C GLY A 428 -2.42 -7.23 -24.92
N GLY A 429 -2.94 -7.75 -23.80
CA GLY A 429 -3.97 -7.08 -23.02
C GLY A 429 -5.37 -7.15 -23.62
N SER A 430 -5.66 -8.17 -24.43
CA SER A 430 -7.00 -8.44 -24.98
C SER A 430 -8.06 -8.74 -23.91
N ALA A 431 -7.63 -9.12 -22.70
CA ALA A 431 -8.49 -9.34 -21.53
C ALA A 431 -8.63 -8.10 -20.63
N LEU A 432 -8.07 -6.93 -21.02
CA LEU A 432 -8.23 -5.68 -20.29
C LEU A 432 -9.38 -4.87 -20.90
N GLU A 433 -10.53 -4.95 -20.24
CA GLU A 433 -11.79 -4.34 -20.63
C GLU A 433 -11.98 -2.96 -19.98
N SER A 434 -13.04 -2.24 -20.38
CA SER A 434 -13.48 -1.04 -19.68
C SER A 434 -13.90 -1.37 -18.23
N ILE A 435 -13.73 -0.41 -17.32
CA ILE A 435 -14.12 -0.59 -15.90
C ILE A 435 -15.62 -0.91 -15.80
N ARG A 436 -15.98 -1.94 -15.02
CA ARG A 436 -17.38 -2.31 -14.75
C ARG A 436 -18.03 -1.32 -13.79
N SER A 437 -19.35 -1.14 -13.94
CA SER A 437 -20.16 -0.34 -13.01
C SER A 437 -20.16 -0.95 -11.60
N MET A 438 -20.29 -0.11 -10.58
CA MET A 438 -20.29 -0.46 -9.17
C MET A 438 -21.22 0.49 -8.40
N PRO A 439 -21.78 0.09 -7.25
CA PRO A 439 -22.45 1.02 -6.34
C PRO A 439 -21.50 2.14 -5.88
N PRO A 440 -22.03 3.30 -5.46
CA PRO A 440 -21.24 4.37 -4.85
C PRO A 440 -20.39 3.89 -3.67
N TRP A 441 -19.22 4.50 -3.50
CA TRP A 441 -18.34 4.19 -2.38
C TRP A 441 -18.95 4.61 -1.04
N THR A 442 -18.90 3.70 -0.08
CA THR A 442 -19.22 3.94 1.34
C THR A 442 -17.95 3.80 2.18
N PHE A 443 -17.78 4.67 3.17
CA PHE A 443 -16.77 4.52 4.21
C PHE A 443 -17.31 3.66 5.34
N GLN A 444 -16.51 2.71 5.83
CA GLN A 444 -16.85 1.83 6.94
C GLN A 444 -15.67 1.75 7.90
N ASP A 445 -15.90 2.07 9.18
CA ASP A 445 -14.91 1.95 10.26
C ASP A 445 -14.92 0.58 10.96
N TYR A 446 -16.03 -0.15 10.83
CA TYR A 446 -16.33 -1.44 11.45
C TYR A 446 -16.30 -1.49 12.98
N LEU A 447 -16.44 -0.35 13.67
CA LEU A 447 -16.45 -0.29 15.14
C LEU A 447 -17.81 -0.70 15.73
N GLY A 448 -17.76 -1.22 16.96
CA GLY A 448 -18.92 -1.81 17.66
C GLY A 448 -19.17 -3.28 17.30
N TRP A 449 -20.23 -3.86 17.88
CA TRP A 449 -20.65 -5.23 17.59
C TRP A 449 -21.38 -5.33 16.25
N ARG A 450 -20.99 -6.33 15.44
CA ARG A 450 -21.67 -6.70 14.20
C ARG A 450 -21.65 -8.22 14.01
N GLU A 451 -22.66 -8.76 13.34
CA GLU A 451 -22.67 -10.17 12.92
C GLU A 451 -21.71 -10.40 11.74
N GLN A 452 -21.12 -11.61 11.68
CA GLN A 452 -20.28 -12.03 10.56
C GLN A 452 -21.09 -12.69 9.43
N GLY A 453 -22.28 -13.23 9.76
CA GLY A 453 -23.14 -14.01 8.86
C GLY A 453 -23.10 -15.54 9.10
N ASP A 454 -22.25 -16.04 10.01
CA ASP A 454 -22.14 -17.47 10.41
C ASP A 454 -22.65 -17.73 11.85
N GLY A 455 -23.47 -16.83 12.39
CA GLY A 455 -23.91 -16.85 13.79
C GLY A 455 -22.84 -16.38 14.80
N ARG A 456 -21.62 -16.08 14.35
CA ARG A 456 -20.60 -15.40 15.15
C ARG A 456 -20.65 -13.89 14.94
N TRP A 457 -20.01 -13.21 15.86
CA TRP A 457 -19.92 -11.77 15.96
C TRP A 457 -18.47 -11.31 15.89
N PHE A 458 -18.29 -10.05 15.51
CA PHE A 458 -17.04 -9.35 15.74
C PHE A 458 -17.30 -8.03 16.46
N PHE A 459 -16.31 -7.58 17.23
CA PHE A 459 -16.31 -6.29 17.92
C PHE A 459 -15.16 -5.44 17.39
N GLY A 460 -15.49 -4.32 16.74
CA GLY A 460 -14.48 -3.34 16.38
C GLY A 460 -14.18 -2.39 17.53
N LEU A 461 -13.00 -2.54 18.11
CA LEU A 461 -12.48 -1.72 19.19
C LEU A 461 -11.75 -0.49 18.63
N TYR A 462 -12.19 0.69 19.07
CA TYR A 462 -11.51 1.94 18.76
C TYR A 462 -10.17 2.01 19.48
N VAL A 463 -9.13 2.44 18.78
CA VAL A 463 -7.80 2.66 19.36
C VAL A 463 -7.32 4.04 18.96
N GLN A 464 -7.25 4.97 19.92
CA GLN A 464 -6.88 6.36 19.66
C GLN A 464 -5.52 6.45 18.95
N ASN A 465 -5.54 6.91 17.70
CA ASN A 465 -4.38 6.93 16.80
C ASN A 465 -3.64 5.57 16.70
N GLY A 466 -4.30 4.44 16.92
CA GLY A 466 -3.70 3.11 16.91
C GLY A 466 -2.63 2.82 17.97
N ARG A 467 -2.51 3.64 19.03
CA ARG A 467 -1.55 3.39 20.11
C ARG A 467 -2.14 2.46 21.17
N ILE A 468 -1.59 1.26 21.29
CA ILE A 468 -1.90 0.31 22.37
C ILE A 468 -0.82 0.47 23.45
N LYS A 469 -1.26 0.87 24.65
CA LYS A 469 -0.43 1.12 25.84
C LYS A 469 -1.31 1.03 27.10
N ASP A 470 -0.69 1.10 28.27
CA ASP A 470 -1.34 1.25 29.57
C ASP A 470 -2.49 0.24 29.77
N GLU A 471 -3.65 0.65 30.29
CA GLU A 471 -4.78 -0.26 30.56
C GLU A 471 -5.32 -0.95 29.30
N LEU A 472 -5.32 -0.29 28.14
CA LEU A 472 -5.74 -0.92 26.87
C LEU A 472 -4.82 -2.08 26.47
N LYS A 473 -3.51 -1.98 26.73
CA LYS A 473 -2.56 -3.08 26.50
C LYS A 473 -2.88 -4.27 27.40
N LYS A 474 -3.11 -4.02 28.69
CA LYS A 474 -3.50 -5.05 29.68
C LYS A 474 -4.84 -5.71 29.31
N ALA A 475 -5.83 -4.91 28.92
CA ALA A 475 -7.16 -5.38 28.53
C ALA A 475 -7.09 -6.33 27.32
N LEU A 476 -6.35 -5.95 26.28
CA LEU A 476 -6.15 -6.78 25.10
C LEU A 476 -5.33 -8.05 25.41
N ARG A 477 -4.35 -7.97 26.31
CA ARG A 477 -3.62 -9.15 26.77
C ARG A 477 -4.55 -10.12 27.52
N ALA A 478 -5.30 -9.64 28.52
CA ALA A 478 -6.26 -10.43 29.26
C ALA A 478 -7.37 -11.03 28.35
N LEU A 479 -7.81 -10.30 27.33
CA LEU A 479 -8.78 -10.78 26.33
C LEU A 479 -8.19 -11.91 25.49
N THR A 480 -6.95 -11.76 25.03
CA THR A 480 -6.23 -12.77 24.25
C THR A 480 -6.03 -14.04 25.09
N ASP A 481 -5.57 -13.89 26.34
CA ASP A 481 -5.27 -15.01 27.23
C ASP A 481 -6.56 -15.73 27.72
N ARG A 482 -7.68 -15.00 27.95
CA ARG A 482 -8.96 -15.60 28.40
C ARG A 482 -9.75 -16.26 27.28
N PHE A 483 -9.84 -15.62 26.11
CA PHE A 483 -10.78 -16.04 25.05
C PHE A 483 -10.11 -16.61 23.80
N ASN A 484 -8.83 -16.31 23.56
CA ASN A 484 -8.08 -16.79 22.40
C ASN A 484 -8.78 -16.49 21.04
N PHE A 485 -9.49 -15.35 20.95
CA PHE A 485 -10.18 -14.91 19.73
C PHE A 485 -9.21 -14.23 18.75
N PRO A 486 -9.28 -14.52 17.42
CA PRO A 486 -8.44 -13.86 16.44
C PRO A 486 -8.69 -12.35 16.36
N LEU A 487 -7.66 -11.62 15.91
CA LEU A 487 -7.68 -10.17 15.82
C LEU A 487 -7.40 -9.71 14.38
N VAL A 488 -8.01 -8.60 13.95
CA VAL A 488 -7.76 -8.01 12.61
C VAL A 488 -7.49 -6.51 12.71
N CYS A 489 -6.36 -6.07 12.18
CA CYS A 489 -5.95 -4.66 12.16
C CYS A 489 -6.68 -3.88 11.04
N THR A 490 -7.30 -2.74 11.35
CA THR A 490 -8.00 -1.94 10.32
C THR A 490 -7.10 -0.90 9.63
N PRO A 491 -7.43 -0.46 8.40
CA PRO A 491 -6.77 0.66 7.72
C PRO A 491 -6.92 2.02 8.43
N GLN A 492 -7.79 2.09 9.45
CA GLN A 492 -8.12 3.24 10.30
C GLN A 492 -7.31 3.24 11.60
N GLN A 493 -6.38 2.29 11.77
CA GLN A 493 -5.56 2.11 12.98
C GLN A 493 -6.35 1.52 14.18
N ASN A 494 -7.52 0.91 13.95
CA ASN A 494 -8.34 0.22 14.96
C ASN A 494 -8.11 -1.30 14.91
N LEU A 495 -8.75 -2.04 15.82
CA LEU A 495 -8.62 -3.49 15.97
C LEU A 495 -9.99 -4.16 16.02
N LEU A 496 -10.21 -5.22 15.25
CA LEU A 496 -11.41 -6.06 15.37
C LEU A 496 -11.06 -7.32 16.16
N ILE A 497 -11.93 -7.72 17.10
CA ILE A 497 -11.93 -9.02 17.76
C ILE A 497 -12.98 -9.88 17.05
N THR A 498 -12.60 -11.02 16.48
CA THR A 498 -13.44 -11.77 15.53
C THR A 498 -13.79 -13.18 16.03
N GLN A 499 -14.66 -13.88 15.30
CA GLN A 499 -15.14 -15.24 15.62
C GLN A 499 -15.87 -15.38 16.98
N VAL A 500 -16.31 -14.28 17.59
CA VAL A 500 -16.90 -14.25 18.95
C VAL A 500 -18.28 -14.93 18.95
N PRO A 501 -18.53 -15.96 19.78
CA PRO A 501 -19.87 -16.50 19.97
C PRO A 501 -20.84 -15.45 20.55
N ALA A 502 -22.10 -15.45 20.13
CA ALA A 502 -23.11 -14.49 20.61
C ALA A 502 -23.25 -14.47 22.15
N THR A 503 -23.04 -15.62 22.79
CA THR A 503 -23.05 -15.81 24.26
C THR A 503 -21.84 -15.20 24.98
N ALA A 504 -20.72 -15.00 24.29
CA ALA A 504 -19.48 -14.47 24.88
C ALA A 504 -19.38 -12.94 24.82
N ARG A 505 -20.28 -12.24 24.11
CA ARG A 505 -20.23 -10.77 23.97
C ARG A 505 -20.28 -10.02 25.31
N PRO A 506 -21.19 -10.34 26.27
CA PRO A 506 -21.25 -9.64 27.55
C PRO A 506 -19.98 -9.87 28.39
N ASP A 507 -19.37 -11.05 28.26
CA ASP A 507 -18.12 -11.44 28.91
C ASP A 507 -16.92 -10.65 28.36
N VAL A 508 -16.88 -10.41 27.05
CA VAL A 508 -15.88 -9.56 26.38
C VAL A 508 -16.05 -8.11 26.80
N GLU A 509 -17.28 -7.59 26.81
CA GLU A 509 -17.58 -6.22 27.27
C GLU A 509 -17.20 -6.01 28.74
N THR A 510 -17.59 -6.94 29.62
CA THR A 510 -17.27 -6.90 31.04
C THR A 510 -15.76 -6.94 31.28
N LEU A 511 -15.02 -7.73 30.51
CA LEU A 511 -13.56 -7.76 30.60
C LEU A 511 -12.94 -6.43 30.15
N LEU A 512 -13.36 -5.86 29.01
CA LEU A 512 -12.82 -4.58 28.54
C LEU A 512 -13.15 -3.44 29.51
N ALA A 513 -14.38 -3.39 30.01
CA ALA A 513 -14.83 -2.40 30.98
C ALA A 513 -14.09 -2.49 32.33
N SER A 514 -13.67 -3.68 32.77
CA SER A 514 -12.92 -3.83 34.04
C SER A 514 -11.50 -3.25 33.98
N PHE A 515 -10.97 -2.97 32.78
CA PHE A 515 -9.76 -2.18 32.54
C PHE A 515 -10.06 -0.72 32.14
N GLY A 516 -11.31 -0.27 32.21
CA GLY A 516 -11.72 1.07 31.80
C GLY A 516 -11.66 1.32 30.28
N VAL A 517 -11.70 0.26 29.46
CA VAL A 517 -11.80 0.39 28.00
C VAL A 517 -13.27 0.58 27.62
N GLU A 518 -13.58 1.73 27.05
CA GLU A 518 -14.92 2.04 26.54
C GLU A 518 -15.27 1.12 25.36
N THR A 519 -16.47 0.53 25.42
CA THR A 519 -17.00 -0.39 24.41
C THR A 519 -18.23 0.16 23.68
N ALA A 520 -18.93 1.14 24.26
CA ALA A 520 -20.06 1.79 23.64
C ALA A 520 -19.61 2.67 22.47
N ALA A 521 -19.92 2.24 21.24
CA ALA A 521 -19.61 2.97 20.01
C ALA A 521 -20.16 4.42 19.98
N SER A 522 -21.21 4.70 20.77
CA SER A 522 -21.87 5.99 20.95
C SER A 522 -21.22 6.91 21.98
N ALA A 523 -20.32 6.41 22.83
CA ALA A 523 -19.60 7.21 23.83
C ALA A 523 -18.39 7.96 23.23
N LEU A 524 -17.96 7.58 22.02
CA LEU A 524 -16.89 8.24 21.29
C LEU A 524 -17.40 9.49 20.56
N ASP A 525 -16.70 10.62 20.69
CA ASP A 525 -16.94 11.78 19.85
C ASP A 525 -16.77 11.40 18.36
N PRO A 526 -17.74 11.70 17.47
CA PRO A 526 -17.66 11.33 16.06
C PRO A 526 -16.39 11.83 15.34
N LEU A 527 -15.90 13.04 15.64
CA LEU A 527 -14.65 13.55 15.06
C LEU A 527 -13.44 12.75 15.56
N MET A 528 -13.45 12.29 16.81
CA MET A 528 -12.39 11.46 17.37
C MET A 528 -12.39 10.05 16.77
N ARG A 529 -13.58 9.53 16.45
CA ARG A 529 -13.79 8.24 15.78
C ARG A 529 -13.22 8.22 14.35
N ASP A 530 -13.42 9.30 13.60
CA ASP A 530 -12.91 9.47 12.23
C ASP A 530 -11.46 10.03 12.18
N ALA A 531 -10.89 10.41 13.33
CA ALA A 531 -9.56 11.00 13.44
C ALA A 531 -8.42 9.99 13.26
N MET A 532 -7.38 10.39 12.51
CA MET A 532 -6.11 9.65 12.46
C MET A 532 -4.88 10.55 12.46
N ALA A 533 -3.92 10.25 13.34
CA ALA A 533 -2.58 10.84 13.30
C ALA A 533 -1.46 9.81 13.05
N CYS A 534 -0.35 10.26 12.46
CA CYS A 534 0.86 9.46 12.30
C CYS A 534 1.79 9.61 13.51
N PRO A 535 2.70 8.65 13.79
CA PRO A 535 3.57 8.72 14.98
C PRO A 535 4.34 10.03 15.11
N ALA A 536 4.91 10.54 14.02
CA ALA A 536 5.66 11.80 14.00
C ALA A 536 6.76 11.83 15.08
N LEU A 537 6.86 12.90 15.87
CA LEU A 537 7.82 13.00 16.97
C LEU A 537 7.48 12.02 18.10
N PRO A 538 8.48 11.49 18.83
CA PRO A 538 9.91 11.80 18.71
C PRO A 538 10.69 10.87 17.78
N LEU A 539 10.12 9.74 17.34
CA LEU A 539 10.90 8.67 16.71
C LEU A 539 10.95 8.72 15.18
N CYS A 540 10.08 9.48 14.51
CA CYS A 540 10.06 9.55 13.04
C CYS A 540 11.13 10.53 12.53
N PRO A 541 12.17 10.07 11.78
CA PRO A 541 13.24 10.96 11.31
C PRO A 541 12.75 12.13 10.44
N PRO A 542 11.82 11.98 9.48
CA PRO A 542 11.34 13.10 8.66
C PRO A 542 10.26 13.99 9.32
N ALA A 543 9.90 13.77 10.59
CA ALA A 543 8.91 14.63 11.26
C ALA A 543 9.45 16.04 11.47
N ILE A 544 8.64 17.04 11.13
CA ILE A 544 8.93 18.47 11.32
C ILE A 544 8.29 18.94 12.64
N THR A 545 7.09 18.44 12.93
CA THR A 545 6.33 18.72 14.16
C THR A 545 5.56 17.47 14.63
N GLU A 546 4.82 17.61 15.73
CA GLU A 546 3.92 16.62 16.32
C GLU A 546 2.80 16.14 15.38
N ALA A 547 2.22 14.99 15.73
CA ALA A 547 0.90 14.60 15.24
C ALA A 547 0.16 13.71 16.26
N GLU A 548 0.60 12.47 16.46
CA GLU A 548 -0.06 11.52 17.38
C GLU A 548 -0.24 12.06 18.80
N ARG A 549 0.75 12.78 19.34
CA ARG A 549 0.73 13.33 20.70
C ARG A 549 -0.25 14.51 20.88
N VAL A 550 -0.65 15.19 19.81
CA VAL A 550 -1.46 16.43 19.87
C VAL A 550 -2.83 16.32 19.20
N MET A 551 -3.04 15.30 18.35
CA MET A 551 -4.30 15.10 17.64
C MET A 551 -5.55 15.11 18.54
N PRO A 552 -5.58 14.47 19.73
CA PRO A 552 -6.77 14.51 20.58
C PRO A 552 -7.14 15.93 21.03
N ARG A 553 -6.14 16.75 21.38
CA ARG A 553 -6.32 18.17 21.71
C ARG A 553 -6.86 18.98 20.52
N TYR A 554 -6.40 18.68 19.30
CA TYR A 554 -6.90 19.33 18.09
C TYR A 554 -8.36 18.95 17.77
N VAL A 555 -8.74 17.69 17.98
CA VAL A 555 -10.15 17.26 17.85
C VAL A 555 -11.02 17.99 18.87
N GLN A 556 -10.60 18.05 20.13
CA GLN A 556 -11.31 18.80 21.18
C GLN A 556 -11.51 20.27 20.80
N ARG A 557 -10.44 20.97 20.39
CA ARG A 557 -10.51 22.40 19.98
C ARG A 557 -11.45 22.62 18.80
N VAL A 558 -11.46 21.71 17.82
CA VAL A 558 -12.41 21.76 16.70
C VAL A 558 -13.85 21.53 17.20
N ARG A 559 -14.09 20.57 18.11
CA ARG A 559 -15.41 20.35 18.72
C ARG A 559 -15.91 21.59 19.48
N GLU A 560 -15.07 22.19 20.31
CA GLU A 560 -15.35 23.43 21.05
C GLU A 560 -15.70 24.58 20.09
N LEU A 561 -14.97 24.69 18.97
CA LEU A 561 -15.24 25.69 17.94
C LEU A 561 -16.55 25.44 17.17
N LEU A 562 -16.87 24.19 16.84
CA LEU A 562 -18.17 23.83 16.26
C LEU A 562 -19.32 24.20 17.22
N SER A 563 -19.16 23.93 18.52
CA SER A 563 -20.14 24.35 19.54
C SER A 563 -20.25 25.87 19.66
N LYS A 564 -19.15 26.62 19.61
CA LYS A 564 -19.15 28.10 19.57
C LYS A 564 -19.93 28.64 18.37
N VAL A 565 -19.74 28.04 17.19
CA VAL A 565 -20.47 28.38 15.95
C VAL A 565 -21.94 27.90 16.01
N GLY A 566 -22.30 27.03 16.96
CA GLY A 566 -23.64 26.45 17.11
C GLY A 566 -23.95 25.41 16.03
N ILE A 567 -22.95 24.60 15.66
CA ILE A 567 -23.10 23.36 14.88
C ILE A 567 -23.36 22.21 15.85
N SER A 568 -24.14 21.21 15.41
CA SER A 568 -24.53 20.05 16.23
C SER A 568 -23.32 19.34 16.87
N PRO A 569 -23.41 18.91 18.15
CA PRO A 569 -22.38 18.09 18.78
C PRO A 569 -22.21 16.71 18.10
N HIS A 570 -23.20 16.27 17.31
CA HIS A 570 -23.12 15.04 16.52
C HIS A 570 -22.53 15.24 15.12
N ALA A 571 -22.18 16.47 14.72
CA ALA A 571 -21.50 16.69 13.45
C ALA A 571 -20.12 16.01 13.46
N SER A 572 -19.85 15.24 12.40
CA SER A 572 -18.54 14.62 12.11
C SER A 572 -18.04 15.03 10.73
N PHE A 573 -16.73 14.94 10.56
CA PHE A 573 -16.02 14.99 9.29
C PHE A 573 -14.62 14.42 9.48
N VAL A 574 -14.04 13.87 8.41
CA VAL A 574 -12.78 13.12 8.49
C VAL A 574 -11.59 14.05 8.75
N MET A 575 -11.05 14.00 9.98
CA MET A 575 -9.87 14.75 10.43
C MET A 575 -8.59 13.91 10.36
N ARG A 576 -7.52 14.39 9.70
CA ARG A 576 -6.27 13.60 9.56
C ARG A 576 -5.01 14.45 9.73
N MET A 577 -4.08 14.01 10.58
CA MET A 577 -2.87 14.78 10.93
C MET A 577 -1.57 14.04 10.63
N THR A 578 -0.59 14.78 10.11
CA THR A 578 0.79 14.28 9.88
C THR A 578 1.82 15.32 10.30
N GLY A 579 2.93 14.88 10.91
CA GLY A 579 4.03 15.77 11.27
C GLY A 579 4.94 16.21 10.11
N CYS A 580 4.67 15.78 8.87
CA CYS A 580 5.45 16.10 7.67
C CYS A 580 4.67 15.75 6.37
N PRO A 581 5.04 16.29 5.18
CA PRO A 581 4.29 16.11 3.93
C PRO A 581 4.30 14.69 3.31
N ASN A 582 4.86 13.70 3.99
CA ASN A 582 4.86 12.29 3.54
C ASN A 582 3.46 11.64 3.50
N GLY A 583 2.46 12.22 4.18
CA GLY A 583 1.07 11.78 4.10
C GLY A 583 0.80 10.37 4.66
N CYS A 584 1.44 10.00 5.78
CA CYS A 584 1.36 8.65 6.37
C CYS A 584 -0.06 8.23 6.79
N THR A 585 -0.90 9.18 7.22
CA THR A 585 -2.32 8.99 7.56
C THR A 585 -3.27 9.40 6.44
N ARG A 586 -2.78 9.57 5.20
CA ARG A 586 -3.60 9.97 4.05
C ARG A 586 -4.37 11.30 4.29
N PRO A 587 -3.71 12.38 4.77
CA PRO A 587 -4.36 13.66 5.10
C PRO A 587 -4.90 14.39 3.88
N TYR A 588 -4.37 14.09 2.68
CA TYR A 588 -4.84 14.65 1.42
C TYR A 588 -6.15 14.03 0.91
N MET A 589 -6.76 13.10 1.65
CA MET A 589 -8.12 12.58 1.42
C MET A 589 -9.08 13.01 2.54
N ALA A 590 -8.62 13.86 3.47
CA ALA A 590 -9.40 14.31 4.62
C ALA A 590 -10.29 15.49 4.26
N GLU A 591 -11.44 15.61 4.91
CA GLU A 591 -12.24 16.83 4.84
C GLU A 591 -11.51 17.97 5.57
N LEU A 592 -10.80 17.66 6.66
CA LEU A 592 -9.87 18.56 7.35
C LEU A 592 -8.50 17.87 7.58
N GLY A 593 -7.48 18.30 6.84
CA GLY A 593 -6.12 17.75 6.89
C GLY A 593 -5.11 18.70 7.52
N PHE A 594 -4.33 18.22 8.50
CA PHE A 594 -3.20 18.94 9.11
C PHE A 594 -1.87 18.32 8.65
N VAL A 595 -1.04 19.08 7.95
CA VAL A 595 0.20 18.60 7.33
C VAL A 595 1.39 19.45 7.79
N GLY A 596 2.19 18.94 8.73
CA GLY A 596 3.27 19.68 9.38
C GLY A 596 4.19 20.40 8.40
N SER A 597 4.29 21.73 8.54
CA SER A 597 5.02 22.64 7.65
C SER A 597 6.05 23.52 8.38
N GLY A 598 6.10 23.46 9.71
CA GLY A 598 7.15 24.06 10.54
C GLY A 598 7.22 23.39 11.91
N PRO A 599 8.16 23.79 12.77
CA PRO A 599 8.22 23.34 14.17
C PRO A 599 7.02 23.87 14.98
N ASN A 600 6.96 23.56 16.28
CA ASN A 600 6.03 24.14 17.25
C ASN A 600 4.55 24.07 16.80
N CYS A 601 4.09 22.88 16.39
CA CYS A 601 2.71 22.66 15.94
C CYS A 601 2.28 23.59 14.77
N THR A 602 3.20 23.88 13.84
CA THR A 602 2.88 24.59 12.59
C THR A 602 2.48 23.63 11.48
N TYR A 603 1.29 23.81 10.91
CA TYR A 603 0.72 22.95 9.87
C TYR A 603 0.32 23.73 8.62
N GLN A 604 0.42 23.09 7.46
CA GLN A 604 -0.38 23.42 6.29
C GLN A 604 -1.75 22.77 6.47
N VAL A 605 -2.82 23.56 6.36
CA VAL A 605 -4.21 23.09 6.44
C VAL A 605 -4.69 22.73 5.04
N TRP A 606 -5.35 21.59 4.91
CA TRP A 606 -5.95 21.06 3.68
C TRP A 606 -7.45 20.88 3.89
N LEU A 607 -8.25 21.24 2.89
CA LEU A 607 -9.72 21.16 2.91
C LEU A 607 -10.25 20.48 1.64
N GLY A 608 -11.50 20.01 1.67
CA GLY A 608 -12.20 19.56 0.46
C GLY A 608 -11.93 18.11 0.04
N GLY A 609 -11.36 17.25 0.90
CA GLY A 609 -11.52 15.79 0.72
C GLY A 609 -12.99 15.39 0.86
N SER A 610 -13.32 14.11 0.65
CA SER A 610 -14.72 13.63 0.80
C SER A 610 -14.88 12.64 1.96
N PRO A 611 -16.06 12.57 2.61
CA PRO A 611 -16.38 11.57 3.64
C PRO A 611 -16.17 10.13 3.19
N MET A 612 -16.27 9.88 1.88
CA MET A 612 -16.12 8.57 1.25
C MET A 612 -14.71 8.34 0.65
N GLN A 613 -13.76 9.26 0.86
CA GLN A 613 -12.38 9.23 0.34
C GLN A 613 -12.27 8.94 -1.16
N THR A 614 -13.11 9.60 -1.93
CA THR A 614 -13.14 9.58 -3.40
C THR A 614 -12.39 10.76 -4.02
N ARG A 615 -12.18 11.85 -3.26
CA ARG A 615 -11.62 13.12 -3.72
C ARG A 615 -10.38 13.54 -2.93
N LEU A 616 -9.43 14.18 -3.61
CA LEU A 616 -8.28 14.83 -2.97
C LEU A 616 -8.67 16.19 -2.40
N ALA A 617 -8.26 16.44 -1.17
CA ALA A 617 -8.21 17.78 -0.59
C ALA A 617 -7.21 18.68 -1.33
N TRP A 618 -7.39 19.99 -1.20
CA TRP A 618 -6.50 21.03 -1.71
C TRP A 618 -5.90 21.86 -0.55
N PRO A 619 -4.72 22.50 -0.72
CA PRO A 619 -4.08 23.26 0.35
C PRO A 619 -4.81 24.60 0.56
N TYR A 620 -5.33 24.83 1.76
CA TYR A 620 -6.01 26.08 2.15
C TYR A 620 -4.97 27.12 2.57
N ILE A 621 -4.38 26.96 3.76
CA ILE A 621 -3.36 27.86 4.32
C ILE A 621 -2.06 27.09 4.54
N ASP A 622 -0.93 27.62 4.05
CA ASP A 622 0.37 26.92 4.07
C ASP A 622 1.04 26.84 5.44
N ARG A 623 0.77 27.82 6.30
CA ARG A 623 1.36 27.96 7.63
C ARG A 623 0.33 28.49 8.61
N VAL A 624 -0.21 27.59 9.44
CA VAL A 624 -1.06 27.87 10.58
C VAL A 624 -0.29 27.44 11.82
N THR A 625 0.04 28.36 12.71
CA THR A 625 0.67 28.05 14.01
C THR A 625 -0.37 27.53 15.00
N ASP A 626 0.08 26.98 16.14
CA ASP A 626 -0.81 26.36 17.13
C ASP A 626 -1.90 27.32 17.63
N ASP A 627 -1.58 28.60 17.79
CA ASP A 627 -2.47 29.69 18.24
C ASP A 627 -3.42 30.23 17.15
N GLN A 628 -3.21 29.87 15.88
CA GLN A 628 -3.98 30.39 14.74
C GLN A 628 -5.10 29.46 14.26
N VAL A 629 -5.20 28.24 14.81
CA VAL A 629 -6.09 27.18 14.30
C VAL A 629 -7.55 27.63 14.28
N GLU A 630 -8.06 28.17 15.39
CA GLU A 630 -9.44 28.66 15.50
C GLU A 630 -9.66 29.86 14.57
N ARG A 631 -8.71 30.80 14.51
CA ARG A 631 -8.79 31.98 13.65
C ARG A 631 -8.94 31.62 12.17
N VAL A 632 -8.33 30.52 11.74
CA VAL A 632 -8.43 30.03 10.35
C VAL A 632 -9.71 29.23 10.12
N LEU A 633 -10.16 28.42 11.08
CA LEU A 633 -11.28 27.50 10.89
C LEU A 633 -12.66 28.09 11.24
N GLU A 634 -12.74 29.06 12.16
CA GLU A 634 -13.99 29.68 12.58
C GLU A 634 -14.81 30.25 11.42
N PRO A 635 -14.28 31.14 10.56
CA PRO A 635 -15.03 31.65 9.41
C PRO A 635 -15.50 30.54 8.45
N VAL A 636 -14.70 29.48 8.26
CA VAL A 636 -15.04 28.35 7.38
C VAL A 636 -16.23 27.56 7.95
N PHE A 637 -16.25 27.33 9.27
CA PHE A 637 -17.39 26.67 9.93
C PHE A 637 -18.63 27.54 10.00
N VAL A 638 -18.50 28.85 10.22
CA VAL A 638 -19.63 29.80 10.14
C VAL A 638 -20.24 29.79 8.73
N PHE A 639 -19.39 29.82 7.70
CA PHE A 639 -19.85 29.73 6.31
C PHE A 639 -20.58 28.40 6.05
N TRP A 640 -19.96 27.27 6.41
CA TRP A 640 -20.58 25.93 6.29
C TRP A 640 -21.95 25.86 6.97
N LYS A 641 -22.07 26.35 8.21
CA LYS A 641 -23.37 26.40 8.91
C LYS A 641 -24.42 27.20 8.14
N SER A 642 -24.03 28.33 7.54
CA SER A 642 -24.94 29.28 6.90
C SER A 642 -25.34 28.94 5.46
N ALA A 643 -24.50 28.21 4.73
CA ALA A 643 -24.59 28.06 3.27
C ALA A 643 -24.46 26.62 2.75
N ARG A 644 -24.44 25.63 3.65
CA ARG A 644 -24.52 24.22 3.25
C ARG A 644 -25.91 23.84 2.77
N GLU A 645 -25.94 22.92 1.83
CA GLU A 645 -27.17 22.24 1.41
C GLU A 645 -27.63 21.22 2.48
N PRO A 646 -28.89 20.77 2.47
CA PRO A 646 -29.34 19.67 3.33
C PRO A 646 -28.44 18.44 3.19
N ASP A 647 -28.07 17.84 4.31
CA ASP A 647 -27.19 16.67 4.42
C ASP A 647 -25.78 16.81 3.80
N GLU A 648 -25.37 18.02 3.42
CA GLU A 648 -24.06 18.28 2.83
C GLU A 648 -22.92 18.19 3.87
N SER A 649 -21.93 17.35 3.56
CA SER A 649 -20.73 17.16 4.40
C SER A 649 -19.84 18.41 4.41
N PHE A 650 -18.93 18.47 5.40
CA PHE A 650 -17.97 19.58 5.47
C PHE A 650 -17.03 19.60 4.26
N GLY A 651 -16.57 18.42 3.83
CA GLY A 651 -15.69 18.27 2.69
C GLY A 651 -16.35 18.57 1.34
N ASP A 652 -17.60 18.17 1.15
CA ASP A 652 -18.35 18.45 -0.08
C ASP A 652 -18.74 19.93 -0.18
N PHE A 653 -19.13 20.56 0.93
CA PHE A 653 -19.28 22.02 1.01
C PHE A 653 -18.00 22.76 0.60
N CYS A 654 -16.84 22.36 1.15
CA CYS A 654 -15.56 22.98 0.80
C CYS A 654 -15.19 22.80 -0.68
N ASP A 655 -15.61 21.69 -1.31
CA ASP A 655 -15.38 21.42 -2.73
C ASP A 655 -16.30 22.26 -3.62
N ARG A 656 -17.61 22.30 -3.31
CA ARG A 656 -18.64 23.07 -4.04
C ARG A 656 -18.38 24.58 -4.02
N VAL A 657 -18.07 25.12 -2.83
CA VAL A 657 -17.77 26.55 -2.63
C VAL A 657 -16.37 26.91 -3.15
N GLY A 658 -15.40 26.02 -2.95
CA GLY A 658 -14.03 26.17 -3.42
C GLY A 658 -13.20 27.21 -2.67
N LYS A 659 -11.88 27.10 -2.82
CA LYS A 659 -10.89 27.87 -2.06
C LYS A 659 -11.11 29.39 -2.08
N ALA A 660 -11.28 29.98 -3.27
CA ALA A 660 -11.34 31.43 -3.42
C ALA A 660 -12.55 32.06 -2.70
N GLN A 661 -13.70 31.38 -2.69
CA GLN A 661 -14.89 31.86 -1.96
C GLN A 661 -14.73 31.69 -0.45
N LEU A 662 -14.10 30.61 0.01
CA LEU A 662 -13.78 30.41 1.44
C LEU A 662 -12.79 31.47 1.95
N GLU A 663 -11.78 31.85 1.15
CA GLU A 663 -10.85 32.94 1.47
C GLU A 663 -11.57 34.31 1.50
N ALA A 664 -12.41 34.60 0.50
CA ALA A 664 -13.17 35.86 0.44
C ALA A 664 -14.19 36.00 1.59
N TYR A 665 -14.83 34.90 2.00
CA TYR A 665 -15.72 34.88 3.17
C TYR A 665 -14.94 35.11 4.46
N ALA A 666 -13.82 34.41 4.64
CA ALA A 666 -12.99 34.53 5.84
C ALA A 666 -12.45 35.95 6.04
N GLN A 667 -12.09 36.64 4.95
CA GLN A 667 -11.70 38.05 5.01
C GLN A 667 -12.85 38.93 5.50
N ARG A 668 -14.03 38.85 4.87
CA ARG A 668 -15.23 39.65 5.26
C ARG A 668 -15.67 39.41 6.70
N TYR A 669 -15.60 38.16 7.16
CA TYR A 669 -15.93 37.77 8.53
C TYR A 669 -15.06 38.52 9.56
N TRP A 670 -13.75 38.61 9.32
CA TRP A 670 -12.84 39.35 10.20
C TRP A 670 -12.91 40.87 10.04
N ASP A 671 -13.31 41.36 8.86
CA ASP A 671 -13.56 42.79 8.61
C ASP A 671 -14.88 43.30 9.23
N GLY A 672 -15.68 42.42 9.86
CA GLY A 672 -16.97 42.77 10.46
C GLY A 672 -18.07 43.10 9.45
N VAL A 673 -17.87 42.78 8.17
CA VAL A 673 -18.82 43.06 7.09
C VAL A 673 -19.90 41.98 7.08
N PRO A 674 -21.21 42.32 7.10
CA PRO A 674 -22.28 41.34 7.01
C PRO A 674 -22.12 40.42 5.81
N ALA A 675 -22.30 39.11 6.02
CA ALA A 675 -22.23 38.14 4.93
C ALA A 675 -23.29 38.47 3.87
N ALA A 676 -22.85 38.70 2.63
CA ALA A 676 -23.76 38.81 1.50
C ALA A 676 -24.53 37.48 1.33
N PRO A 677 -25.83 37.50 0.99
CA PRO A 677 -26.57 36.27 0.70
C PRO A 677 -25.89 35.52 -0.44
N VAL A 678 -25.71 34.22 -0.23
CA VAL A 678 -25.12 33.31 -1.23
C VAL A 678 -26.18 33.04 -2.29
N SER A 679 -25.86 33.35 -3.54
CA SER A 679 -26.71 33.12 -4.71
C SER A 679 -26.51 31.73 -5.31
#